data_AF-A0A914SJA2-F1
#
_entry.id   AF-A0A914SJA2-F1
#
_cell.length_a   1.000
_cell.length_b   1.000
_cell.length_c   1.000
_cell.angle_alpha   90.00
_cell.angle_beta   90.00
_cell.angle_gamma   90.00
#
_symmetry.space_group_name_H-M   'P 1'
#
loop_
_entity.id
_entity.type
_entity.pdbx_description
1 polymer ?
#
loop_
_entity_poly.entity_id
_entity_poly.type
_entity_poly.pdbx_seq_one_letter_code
_entity_poly.pdbx_strand_id
1 'polypeptide(L)'
;MSVGMLKLNIISLIVIWITVKAEENIYMCDSTNSLNYEIYCSGQILEAVNHAKIFEDSKDFVDMPLKFSPQETIKNFTRIFGKKKLGKINKQKLKKFINSHFRPAGEELLDCIPKDWNKYPKNFKMIKDSELRQWALSINKEWITLCKTVDEDVSKHPEKYSLISSNREVFVPGGRFREAYNWDSYWILIGMLKSGMIHSAETILLNFQTCVQRYGFVPNGARVYYMRRSHPPLFTPMALKYYEETKNKNFIGSILPDLEKELEYWFKNYQYTVTINNLKYTVYRYNTKTNVPRPESFQQDVDIAEKSKNPNKQQIYRDISSAAESGFDFTTRWFADKKNMETIETSNIIPVDLNAFIYWNIYGLKYFYEKVFIDKIKAGKYSRLLKDHKKAFDTVFYNETFGLWFDYNLRTKNHNTEFYSTLITPLFVGMIDDEDINVPLRMYRFFNKSGAFKFHGGVPSSMISDSGHQWDFPNAWGNQNHMIVKSFRKSRSPFLQNFALELAQKWVKSNYRVYNATGYMWEKYDICKEPPCPGEGGEYIVQKGFGLSNDLKPDNILLTSTCRVKIGDLGLSYVLGTSYKTQKYVCGTLHYSSPEKINEREYGLESDVWALGCIAFEMCAFVSPFAGEKTNIYALKKKVSEGIYPPLPTECYSKEILFFINSCLSLKPENRPTAQMAHKAAHIMFLHFEKMLLKYNRKMLKSNVLNAKSSLIFCNFFNP
;
A
#
# COMPACT_ATOMS: atom_id res chain seq x y z
N MET A 1 1.76 55.57 39.58
CA MET A 1 2.42 54.25 39.68
C MET A 1 1.76 53.13 38.85
N SER A 2 0.68 53.38 38.07
CA SER A 2 -0.17 52.32 37.49
C SER A 2 0.09 51.93 36.01
N VAL A 3 0.82 52.73 35.22
CA VAL A 3 1.00 52.45 33.78
C VAL A 3 2.18 51.50 33.49
N GLY A 4 3.20 51.49 34.35
CA GLY A 4 4.37 50.59 34.21
C GLY A 4 4.04 49.11 34.47
N MET A 5 3.24 48.83 35.50
CA MET A 5 2.83 47.45 35.84
C MET A 5 1.94 46.80 34.77
N LEU A 6 1.06 47.56 34.09
CA LEU A 6 0.27 47.01 32.99
C LEU A 6 1.14 46.60 31.79
N LYS A 7 2.16 47.40 31.44
CA LYS A 7 3.11 47.04 30.37
C LYS A 7 3.92 45.80 30.71
N LEU A 8 4.38 45.65 31.96
CA LEU A 8 5.09 44.45 32.41
C LEU A 8 4.21 43.20 32.41
N ASN A 9 2.94 43.29 32.81
CA ASN A 9 2.01 42.14 32.74
C ASN A 9 1.60 41.80 31.30
N ILE A 10 1.40 42.77 30.41
CA ILE A 10 1.11 42.49 29.00
C ILE A 10 2.33 41.91 28.28
N ILE A 11 3.54 42.42 28.54
CA ILE A 11 4.78 41.83 28.00
C ILE A 11 5.00 40.44 28.59
N SER A 12 4.72 40.21 29.88
CA SER A 12 4.82 38.86 30.48
C SER A 12 3.78 37.90 29.90
N LEU A 13 2.54 38.33 29.68
CA LEU A 13 1.49 37.52 29.03
C LEU A 13 1.80 37.24 27.55
N ILE A 14 2.36 38.22 26.82
CA ILE A 14 2.82 38.05 25.45
C ILE A 14 4.05 37.12 25.40
N VAL A 15 4.99 37.24 26.34
CA VAL A 15 6.13 36.33 26.46
C VAL A 15 5.67 34.93 26.86
N ILE A 16 4.67 34.77 27.73
CA ILE A 16 4.08 33.46 28.08
C ILE A 16 3.29 32.88 26.89
N TRP A 17 2.64 33.70 26.06
CA TRP A 17 1.99 33.28 24.81
C TRP A 17 3.00 32.90 23.71
N ILE A 18 4.11 33.65 23.60
CA ILE A 18 5.21 33.41 22.64
C ILE A 18 6.16 32.31 23.15
N THR A 19 6.15 31.99 24.45
CA THR A 19 6.86 30.86 25.05
C THR A 19 5.90 29.74 25.48
N VAL A 20 4.98 29.37 24.58
CA VAL A 20 4.88 27.95 24.26
C VAL A 20 6.30 27.53 23.86
N LYS A 21 7.06 26.92 24.78
CA LYS A 21 8.32 26.26 24.44
C LYS A 21 8.00 25.34 23.27
N ALA A 22 8.53 25.66 22.08
CA ALA A 22 8.44 24.76 20.95
C ALA A 22 8.97 23.41 21.44
N GLU A 23 8.15 22.36 21.33
CA GLU A 23 8.56 21.04 21.76
C GLU A 23 9.80 20.67 20.92
N GLU A 24 10.76 19.95 21.49
CA GLU A 24 11.94 19.59 20.71
C GLU A 24 11.52 18.74 19.50
N ASN A 25 12.09 19.01 18.32
CA ASN A 25 11.76 18.26 17.11
C ASN A 25 12.35 16.84 17.21
N ILE A 26 11.47 15.86 17.39
CA ILE A 26 11.81 14.44 17.43
C ILE A 26 11.58 13.88 16.01
N TYR A 27 12.65 13.82 15.22
CA TYR A 27 12.65 13.22 13.89
C TYR A 27 12.52 11.69 13.94
N MET A 28 12.06 11.07 12.85
CA MET A 28 11.88 9.61 12.73
C MET A 28 13.15 8.79 12.94
N CYS A 29 14.29 9.36 12.57
CA CYS A 29 15.61 8.82 12.84
C CYS A 29 16.58 9.97 13.12
N ASP A 30 17.67 9.67 13.82
CA ASP A 30 18.72 10.61 14.23
C ASP A 30 20.07 9.88 14.35
N SER A 31 21.12 10.60 14.77
CA SER A 31 22.48 10.08 14.94
C SER A 31 22.61 8.87 15.88
N THR A 32 21.63 8.56 16.72
CA THR A 32 21.65 7.37 17.60
C THR A 32 21.23 6.08 16.90
N ASN A 33 20.58 6.18 15.72
CA ASN A 33 19.96 5.05 15.02
C ASN A 33 20.10 5.09 13.49
N SER A 34 20.66 6.17 12.91
CA SER A 34 20.97 6.27 11.49
C SER A 34 22.20 7.17 11.24
N LEU A 35 23.06 6.73 10.30
CA LEU A 35 24.24 7.48 9.83
C LEU A 35 23.90 8.56 8.78
N ASN A 36 22.67 8.56 8.26
CA ASN A 36 22.21 9.40 7.15
C ASN A 36 20.89 10.13 7.44
N TYR A 37 20.59 10.33 8.73
CA TYR A 37 19.38 10.98 9.21
C TYR A 37 19.19 12.40 8.63
N GLU A 38 20.27 13.18 8.45
CA GLU A 38 20.25 14.53 7.84
C GLU A 38 19.88 14.57 6.34
N ILE A 39 19.61 13.41 5.74
CA ILE A 39 19.16 13.28 4.35
C ILE A 39 17.78 12.63 4.26
N TYR A 40 17.54 11.57 5.04
CA TYR A 40 16.31 10.76 4.94
C TYR A 40 15.29 10.98 6.06
N CYS A 41 15.63 11.70 7.14
CA CYS A 41 14.73 11.93 8.28
C CYS A 41 14.63 13.39 8.70
N SER A 42 15.63 14.20 8.39
CA SER A 42 15.70 15.64 8.69
C SER A 42 16.54 16.35 7.62
N GLY A 43 16.82 17.64 7.82
CA GLY A 43 17.82 18.37 7.06
C GLY A 43 17.32 19.01 5.75
N GLN A 44 18.12 19.94 5.24
CA GLN A 44 17.71 20.83 4.15
C GLN A 44 17.49 20.12 2.81
N ILE A 45 18.07 18.94 2.59
CA ILE A 45 17.85 18.19 1.34
C ILE A 45 16.42 17.65 1.31
N LEU A 46 15.98 16.95 2.36
CA LEU A 46 14.62 16.44 2.50
C LEU A 46 13.58 17.56 2.38
N GLU A 47 13.78 18.66 3.11
CA GLU A 47 12.92 19.84 3.06
C GLU A 47 12.86 20.46 1.65
N ALA A 48 14.00 20.62 0.97
CA ALA A 48 14.05 21.22 -0.36
C ALA A 48 13.38 20.36 -1.43
N VAL A 49 13.57 19.03 -1.38
CA VAL A 49 12.98 18.09 -2.35
C VAL A 49 11.46 18.07 -2.24
N ASN A 50 10.93 18.02 -1.01
CA ASN A 50 9.49 18.05 -0.77
C ASN A 50 8.89 19.42 -1.09
N HIS A 51 9.47 20.52 -0.59
CA HIS A 51 8.96 21.88 -0.86
C HIS A 51 8.96 22.24 -2.34
N ALA A 52 9.96 21.79 -3.11
CA ALA A 52 10.00 21.98 -4.56
C ALA A 52 9.07 21.01 -5.33
N LYS A 53 8.41 20.07 -4.66
CA LYS A 53 7.55 18.99 -5.21
C LYS A 53 8.23 18.29 -6.39
N ILE A 54 9.45 17.79 -6.17
CA ILE A 54 10.30 17.19 -7.23
C ILE A 54 9.67 15.91 -7.78
N PHE A 55 9.15 15.08 -6.89
CA PHE A 55 8.45 13.82 -7.11
C PHE A 55 6.96 14.01 -6.79
N GLU A 56 6.11 13.11 -7.30
CA GLU A 56 4.67 13.08 -6.96
C GLU A 56 4.44 12.32 -5.65
N ASP A 57 5.19 11.24 -5.42
CA ASP A 57 5.24 10.49 -4.15
C ASP A 57 6.52 10.89 -3.37
N SER A 58 6.37 11.32 -2.12
CA SER A 58 7.52 11.65 -1.25
C SER A 58 8.38 10.42 -0.95
N LYS A 59 7.81 9.20 -0.98
CA LYS A 59 8.54 7.94 -0.76
C LYS A 59 9.61 7.70 -1.83
N ASP A 60 9.40 8.14 -3.06
CA ASP A 60 10.37 7.92 -4.14
C ASP A 60 11.72 8.59 -3.84
N PHE A 61 11.75 9.75 -3.19
CA PHE A 61 13.01 10.38 -2.79
C PHE A 61 13.69 9.64 -1.65
N VAL A 62 12.95 9.31 -0.58
CA VAL A 62 13.53 8.71 0.62
C VAL A 62 13.96 7.26 0.41
N ASP A 63 13.54 6.62 -0.68
CA ASP A 63 14.02 5.31 -1.10
C ASP A 63 15.30 5.37 -1.98
N MET A 64 15.70 6.52 -2.52
CA MET A 64 16.85 6.63 -3.43
C MET A 64 18.19 6.41 -2.71
N PRO A 65 19.04 5.43 -3.09
CA PRO A 65 20.37 5.29 -2.51
C PRO A 65 21.32 6.44 -2.87
N LEU A 66 22.26 6.78 -1.99
CA LEU A 66 23.33 7.72 -2.30
C LEU A 66 24.37 7.10 -3.26
N LYS A 67 24.98 7.98 -4.07
CA LYS A 67 26.20 7.73 -4.86
C LYS A 67 27.47 8.08 -4.09
N PHE A 68 27.37 9.04 -3.16
CA PHE A 68 28.47 9.56 -2.35
C PHE A 68 28.20 9.36 -0.86
N SER A 69 29.13 9.72 0.03
CA SER A 69 28.84 9.71 1.47
C SER A 69 27.77 10.77 1.84
N PRO A 70 27.07 10.63 2.98
CA PRO A 70 26.15 11.66 3.47
C PRO A 70 26.83 13.02 3.61
N GLN A 71 28.03 13.06 4.19
CA GLN A 71 28.79 14.29 4.43
C GLN A 71 29.19 14.98 3.12
N GLU A 72 29.62 14.22 2.11
CA GLU A 72 29.92 14.77 0.78
C GLU A 72 28.65 15.28 0.09
N THR A 73 27.55 14.54 0.17
CA THR A 73 26.25 14.92 -0.42
C THR A 73 25.74 16.23 0.19
N ILE A 74 25.78 16.37 1.51
CA ILE A 74 25.39 17.59 2.24
C ILE A 74 26.32 18.76 1.92
N LYS A 75 27.64 18.52 1.84
CA LYS A 75 28.63 19.54 1.46
C LYS A 75 28.40 20.04 0.02
N ASN A 76 28.13 19.14 -0.92
CA ASN A 76 27.86 19.49 -2.31
C ASN A 76 26.52 20.24 -2.46
N PHE A 77 25.47 19.82 -1.74
CA PHE A 77 24.21 20.57 -1.67
C PHE A 77 24.44 21.99 -1.14
N THR A 78 25.15 22.12 -0.02
CA THR A 78 25.47 23.42 0.60
C THR A 78 26.30 24.31 -0.33
N ARG A 79 27.23 23.74 -1.12
CA ARG A 79 28.01 24.47 -2.13
C ARG A 79 27.15 25.00 -3.29
N ILE A 80 26.13 24.24 -3.71
CA ILE A 80 25.29 24.58 -4.87
C ILE A 80 24.15 25.55 -4.49
N PHE A 81 23.53 25.35 -3.33
CA PHE A 81 22.34 26.09 -2.91
C PHE A 81 22.62 27.13 -1.81
N GLY A 82 23.67 26.95 -1.01
CA GLY A 82 23.97 27.78 0.17
C GLY A 82 22.86 27.70 1.22
N LYS A 83 22.86 28.64 2.18
CA LYS A 83 21.77 28.80 3.17
C LYS A 83 20.54 29.53 2.59
N LYS A 84 20.17 29.26 1.33
CA LYS A 84 18.99 29.90 0.71
C LYS A 84 17.70 29.39 1.36
N LYS A 85 16.73 30.29 1.57
CA LYS A 85 15.38 29.89 1.96
C LYS A 85 14.79 28.91 0.93
N LEU A 86 14.10 27.87 1.39
CA LEU A 86 13.61 26.75 0.58
C LEU A 86 12.86 27.21 -0.69
N GLY A 87 11.92 28.16 -0.56
CA GLY A 87 11.16 28.73 -1.69
C GLY A 87 11.97 29.54 -2.71
N LYS A 88 13.29 29.68 -2.55
CA LYS A 88 14.21 30.29 -3.53
C LYS A 88 15.13 29.25 -4.21
N ILE A 89 14.92 27.96 -3.97
CA ILE A 89 15.68 26.89 -4.62
C ILE A 89 15.15 26.65 -6.04
N ASN A 90 16.05 26.67 -7.03
CA ASN A 90 15.68 26.43 -8.42
C ASN A 90 15.42 24.94 -8.66
N LYS A 91 14.17 24.60 -9.01
CA LYS A 91 13.70 23.20 -9.21
C LYS A 91 14.52 22.41 -10.23
N GLN A 92 14.96 23.03 -11.33
CA GLN A 92 15.79 22.34 -12.34
C GLN A 92 17.20 22.05 -11.83
N LYS A 93 17.82 22.98 -11.09
CA LYS A 93 19.12 22.74 -10.44
C LYS A 93 19.01 21.66 -9.36
N LEU A 94 17.91 21.61 -8.61
CA LEU A 94 17.65 20.55 -7.63
C LEU A 94 17.47 19.18 -8.28
N LYS A 95 16.71 19.07 -9.39
CA LYS A 95 16.63 17.83 -10.18
C LYS A 95 18.02 17.36 -10.68
N LYS A 96 18.85 18.28 -11.20
CA LYS A 96 20.23 17.95 -11.61
C LYS A 96 21.08 17.45 -10.44
N PHE A 97 20.98 18.09 -9.27
CA PHE A 97 21.68 17.65 -8.05
C PHE A 97 21.27 16.23 -7.63
N ILE A 98 19.97 15.93 -7.60
CA ILE A 98 19.46 14.60 -7.23
C ILE A 98 20.00 13.55 -8.21
N ASN A 99 19.82 13.77 -9.52
CA ASN A 99 20.26 12.83 -10.55
C ASN A 99 21.79 12.55 -10.49
N SER A 100 22.61 13.51 -10.05
CA SER A 100 24.05 13.30 -9.90
C SER A 100 24.46 12.66 -8.58
N HIS A 101 23.72 12.83 -7.47
CA HIS A 101 24.10 12.35 -6.14
C HIS A 101 23.35 11.12 -5.64
N PHE A 102 22.23 10.75 -6.28
CA PHE A 102 21.36 9.64 -5.89
C PHE A 102 21.21 8.64 -7.05
N ARG A 103 20.98 7.37 -6.71
CA ARG A 103 20.57 6.29 -7.61
C ARG A 103 19.03 6.14 -7.61
N PRO A 104 18.42 5.57 -8.67
CA PRO A 104 17.03 5.16 -8.66
C PRO A 104 16.65 4.32 -7.43
N ALA A 105 15.46 4.56 -6.88
CA ALA A 105 14.91 3.81 -5.77
C ALA A 105 14.65 2.35 -6.13
N GLY A 106 15.13 1.41 -5.31
CA GLY A 106 14.96 -0.03 -5.52
C GLY A 106 16.14 -0.71 -6.24
N GLU A 107 17.16 0.02 -6.68
CA GLU A 107 18.42 -0.59 -7.17
C GLU A 107 19.17 -1.37 -6.08
N GLU A 108 18.86 -1.13 -4.81
CA GLU A 108 19.39 -1.83 -3.64
C GLU A 108 18.73 -3.20 -3.35
N LEU A 109 17.80 -3.62 -4.21
CA LEU A 109 17.06 -4.88 -4.11
C LEU A 109 17.28 -5.74 -5.35
N LEU A 110 17.58 -7.01 -5.12
CA LEU A 110 17.81 -8.01 -6.15
C LEU A 110 16.64 -9.01 -6.16
N ASP A 111 16.20 -9.45 -7.34
CA ASP A 111 15.18 -10.49 -7.46
C ASP A 111 15.69 -11.85 -6.94
N CYS A 112 14.85 -12.59 -6.23
CA CYS A 112 15.16 -13.97 -5.81
C CYS A 112 14.09 -14.98 -6.20
N ILE A 113 14.47 -16.25 -6.25
CA ILE A 113 13.55 -17.38 -6.34
C ILE A 113 13.62 -18.07 -4.97
N PRO A 114 12.51 -18.17 -4.21
CA PRO A 114 12.55 -18.81 -2.90
C PRO A 114 12.94 -20.29 -3.04
N LYS A 115 13.91 -20.75 -2.24
CA LYS A 115 14.53 -22.09 -2.38
C LYS A 115 13.54 -23.25 -2.22
N ASP A 116 12.49 -23.04 -1.43
CA ASP A 116 11.43 -24.01 -1.15
C ASP A 116 10.15 -23.77 -1.96
N TRP A 117 10.18 -22.83 -2.92
CA TRP A 117 9.06 -22.59 -3.82
C TRP A 117 8.77 -23.83 -4.67
N ASN A 118 7.50 -24.23 -4.71
CA ASN A 118 7.05 -25.33 -5.55
C ASN A 118 5.94 -24.85 -6.48
N LYS A 119 6.06 -25.12 -7.79
CA LYS A 119 5.06 -24.76 -8.80
C LYS A 119 3.68 -25.40 -8.53
N TYR A 120 3.64 -26.56 -7.87
CA TYR A 120 2.43 -27.32 -7.57
C TYR A 120 2.38 -27.75 -6.09
N PRO A 121 2.09 -26.82 -5.15
CA PRO A 121 2.02 -27.12 -3.72
C PRO A 121 1.07 -28.29 -3.41
N LYS A 122 1.54 -29.27 -2.62
CA LYS A 122 0.74 -30.46 -2.27
C LYS A 122 -0.62 -30.10 -1.66
N ASN A 123 -0.64 -29.07 -0.80
CA ASN A 123 -1.83 -28.57 -0.13
C ASN A 123 -2.92 -28.06 -1.09
N PHE A 124 -2.55 -27.55 -2.27
CA PHE A 124 -3.53 -27.00 -3.21
C PHE A 124 -4.39 -28.09 -3.88
N LYS A 125 -4.03 -29.38 -3.75
CA LYS A 125 -4.89 -30.51 -4.13
C LYS A 125 -6.19 -30.55 -3.31
N MET A 126 -6.23 -29.92 -2.13
CA MET A 126 -7.46 -29.78 -1.33
C MET A 126 -8.49 -28.83 -1.96
N ILE A 127 -8.08 -27.96 -2.88
CA ILE A 127 -8.98 -27.08 -3.63
C ILE A 127 -9.65 -27.93 -4.71
N LYS A 128 -10.90 -28.33 -4.43
CA LYS A 128 -11.69 -29.21 -5.31
C LYS A 128 -12.03 -28.54 -6.64
N ASP A 129 -12.46 -27.29 -6.56
CA ASP A 129 -12.79 -26.42 -7.70
C ASP A 129 -11.55 -26.21 -8.59
N SER A 130 -11.68 -26.53 -9.88
CA SER A 130 -10.57 -26.49 -10.83
C SER A 130 -10.13 -25.07 -11.19
N GLU A 131 -11.07 -24.12 -11.28
CA GLU A 131 -10.77 -22.71 -11.60
C GLU A 131 -10.06 -22.04 -10.43
N LEU A 132 -10.60 -22.18 -9.22
CA LEU A 132 -9.98 -21.64 -8.01
C LEU A 132 -8.63 -22.31 -7.71
N ARG A 133 -8.44 -23.60 -8.06
CA ARG A 133 -7.14 -24.27 -7.96
C ARG A 133 -6.13 -23.73 -8.98
N GLN A 134 -6.52 -23.51 -10.23
CA GLN A 134 -5.66 -22.86 -11.23
C GLN A 134 -5.28 -21.45 -10.80
N TRP A 135 -6.24 -20.67 -10.28
CA TRP A 135 -5.99 -19.33 -9.75
C TRP A 135 -5.02 -19.33 -8.56
N ALA A 136 -5.19 -20.25 -7.60
CA ALA A 136 -4.25 -20.41 -6.50
C ALA A 136 -2.83 -20.74 -7.00
N LEU A 137 -2.69 -21.59 -8.03
CA LEU A 137 -1.40 -21.88 -8.67
C LEU A 137 -0.79 -20.65 -9.37
N SER A 138 -1.62 -19.74 -9.91
CA SER A 138 -1.15 -18.44 -10.41
C SER A 138 -0.68 -17.53 -9.29
N ILE A 139 -1.46 -17.36 -8.21
CA ILE A 139 -1.05 -16.58 -7.02
C ILE A 139 0.27 -17.10 -6.43
N ASN A 140 0.46 -18.42 -6.39
CA ASN A 140 1.69 -19.03 -5.90
C ASN A 140 2.93 -18.65 -6.72
N LYS A 141 2.80 -18.26 -8.00
CA LYS A 141 3.94 -17.73 -8.78
C LYS A 141 4.40 -16.36 -8.27
N GLU A 142 3.50 -15.57 -7.69
CA GLU A 142 3.85 -14.22 -7.19
C GLU A 142 4.84 -14.27 -6.03
N TRP A 143 5.01 -15.40 -5.34
CA TRP A 143 6.09 -15.56 -4.36
C TRP A 143 7.49 -15.38 -4.97
N ILE A 144 7.67 -15.65 -6.27
CA ILE A 144 8.91 -15.33 -6.99
C ILE A 144 9.02 -13.82 -7.17
N THR A 145 7.96 -13.18 -7.68
CA THR A 145 7.92 -11.73 -7.93
C THR A 145 8.13 -10.90 -6.66
N LEU A 146 7.59 -11.35 -5.52
CA LEU A 146 7.65 -10.66 -4.23
C LEU A 146 8.90 -11.01 -3.39
N CYS A 147 9.66 -12.04 -3.78
CA CYS A 147 10.96 -12.35 -3.20
C CYS A 147 11.99 -11.30 -3.62
N LYS A 148 12.69 -10.73 -2.64
CA LYS A 148 13.88 -9.90 -2.87
C LYS A 148 15.02 -10.36 -1.95
N THR A 149 16.26 -10.16 -2.36
CA THR A 149 17.42 -10.12 -1.46
C THR A 149 17.99 -8.71 -1.47
N VAL A 150 18.50 -8.25 -0.34
CA VAL A 150 19.13 -6.94 -0.25
C VAL A 150 20.56 -7.02 -0.80
N ASP A 151 20.98 -6.04 -1.59
CA ASP A 151 22.36 -5.99 -2.12
C ASP A 151 23.38 -5.93 -0.98
N GLU A 152 24.50 -6.65 -1.10
CA GLU A 152 25.56 -6.67 -0.09
C GLU A 152 26.14 -5.27 0.19
N ASP A 153 26.12 -4.36 -0.78
CA ASP A 153 26.59 -2.98 -0.61
C ASP A 153 25.79 -2.23 0.47
N VAL A 154 24.51 -2.58 0.70
CA VAL A 154 23.70 -2.04 1.81
C VAL A 154 24.25 -2.45 3.18
N SER A 155 24.90 -3.61 3.27
CA SER A 155 25.55 -4.07 4.50
C SER A 155 26.96 -3.50 4.68
N LYS A 156 27.66 -3.22 3.58
CA LYS A 156 29.04 -2.69 3.56
C LYS A 156 29.08 -1.17 3.71
N HIS A 157 28.07 -0.47 3.17
CA HIS A 157 27.95 0.98 3.13
C HIS A 157 26.56 1.47 3.60
N PRO A 158 26.09 1.07 4.81
CA PRO A 158 24.75 1.40 5.29
C PRO A 158 24.48 2.92 5.36
N GLU A 159 25.52 3.75 5.47
CA GLU A 159 25.41 5.20 5.40
C GLU A 159 24.85 5.72 4.06
N LYS A 160 24.92 4.95 2.98
CA LYS A 160 24.38 5.35 1.67
C LYS A 160 22.89 5.07 1.51
N TYR A 161 22.30 4.21 2.33
CA TYR A 161 20.97 3.65 2.09
C TYR A 161 19.97 4.03 3.18
N SER A 162 18.73 4.29 2.78
CA SER A 162 17.62 4.28 3.73
C SER A 162 17.12 2.87 4.03
N LEU A 163 17.39 1.88 3.17
CA LEU A 163 17.04 0.48 3.41
C LEU A 163 17.92 -0.14 4.52
N ILE A 164 17.30 -0.87 5.43
CA ILE A 164 17.97 -1.64 6.48
C ILE A 164 18.45 -2.97 5.88
N SER A 165 19.74 -3.28 6.03
CA SER A 165 20.34 -4.49 5.46
C SER A 165 19.79 -5.78 6.07
N SER A 166 19.42 -6.72 5.21
CA SER A 166 19.20 -8.14 5.54
C SER A 166 20.14 -9.03 4.74
N ASN A 167 20.57 -10.14 5.35
CA ASN A 167 21.40 -11.17 4.72
C ASN A 167 20.59 -12.42 4.31
N ARG A 168 19.27 -12.30 4.24
CA ARG A 168 18.33 -13.36 3.85
C ARG A 168 17.30 -12.82 2.86
N GLU A 169 16.53 -13.71 2.27
CA GLU A 169 15.37 -13.35 1.47
C GLU A 169 14.40 -12.49 2.30
N VAL A 170 13.83 -11.46 1.68
CA VAL A 170 12.76 -10.61 2.22
C VAL A 170 11.58 -10.66 1.25
N PHE A 171 10.36 -10.58 1.79
CA PHE A 171 9.15 -10.60 0.99
C PHE A 171 8.42 -9.27 1.14
N VAL A 172 8.23 -8.59 0.02
CA VAL A 172 7.64 -7.25 -0.03
C VAL A 172 6.15 -7.32 -0.40
N PRO A 173 5.30 -6.36 0.01
CA PRO A 173 3.90 -6.31 -0.43
C PRO A 173 3.73 -6.06 -1.94
N GLY A 174 4.68 -5.35 -2.57
CA GLY A 174 4.70 -5.05 -4.01
C GLY A 174 4.43 -3.58 -4.35
N GLY A 175 4.65 -3.22 -5.61
CA GLY A 175 4.50 -1.83 -6.09
C GLY A 175 5.49 -0.86 -5.42
N ARG A 176 4.99 0.23 -4.83
CA ARG A 176 5.79 1.23 -4.07
C ARG A 176 6.37 0.69 -2.76
N PHE A 177 5.85 -0.43 -2.27
CA PHE A 177 6.30 -1.09 -1.05
C PHE A 177 7.49 -1.99 -1.41
N ARG A 178 8.69 -1.44 -1.23
CA ARG A 178 9.99 -2.00 -1.63
C ARG A 178 10.71 -2.66 -0.46
N GLU A 179 10.07 -2.76 0.70
CA GLU A 179 10.62 -3.28 1.94
C GLU A 179 9.67 -4.28 2.58
N ALA A 180 10.19 -5.16 3.45
CA ALA A 180 9.34 -6.01 4.27
C ALA A 180 8.63 -5.15 5.33
N TYR A 181 7.31 -5.35 5.48
CA TYR A 181 6.46 -4.69 6.46
C TYR A 181 6.07 -5.65 7.59
N ASN A 182 5.90 -5.11 8.80
CA ASN A 182 5.74 -5.90 10.02
C ASN A 182 4.46 -6.75 10.02
N TRP A 183 3.26 -6.15 10.03
CA TRP A 183 2.04 -6.95 10.15
C TRP A 183 1.72 -7.75 8.88
N ASP A 184 2.05 -7.27 7.67
CA ASP A 184 1.80 -7.94 6.40
C ASP A 184 2.49 -9.30 6.35
N SER A 185 3.70 -9.36 6.93
CA SER A 185 4.49 -10.58 7.08
C SER A 185 3.71 -11.70 7.78
N TYR A 186 2.73 -11.40 8.66
CA TYR A 186 1.89 -12.43 9.28
C TYR A 186 0.98 -13.14 8.27
N TRP A 187 0.32 -12.39 7.38
CA TRP A 187 -0.54 -12.99 6.34
C TRP A 187 0.30 -13.61 5.21
N ILE A 188 1.45 -13.01 4.88
CA ILE A 188 2.43 -13.58 3.94
C ILE A 188 2.94 -14.93 4.46
N LEU A 189 3.35 -15.01 5.73
CA LEU A 189 3.82 -16.25 6.38
C LEU A 189 2.73 -17.34 6.38
N ILE A 190 1.47 -16.99 6.63
CA ILE A 190 0.35 -17.96 6.48
C ILE A 190 0.24 -18.45 5.03
N GLY A 191 0.33 -17.54 4.05
CA GLY A 191 0.32 -17.87 2.63
C GLY A 191 1.44 -18.83 2.25
N MET A 192 2.65 -18.62 2.77
CA MET A 192 3.81 -19.49 2.58
C MET A 192 3.61 -20.87 3.20
N LEU A 193 3.18 -20.95 4.46
CA LEU A 193 2.89 -22.23 5.11
C LEU A 193 1.84 -23.03 4.33
N LYS A 194 0.80 -22.37 3.79
CA LYS A 194 -0.19 -23.05 2.93
C LYS A 194 0.32 -23.38 1.54
N SER A 195 1.31 -22.65 1.02
CA SER A 195 2.08 -22.99 -0.19
C SER A 195 3.15 -24.08 0.06
N GLY A 196 3.35 -24.53 1.30
CA GLY A 196 4.36 -25.51 1.70
C GLY A 196 5.77 -24.93 1.88
N MET A 197 5.91 -23.61 1.84
CA MET A 197 7.17 -22.87 1.89
C MET A 197 7.59 -22.59 3.34
N ILE A 198 7.96 -23.67 4.05
CA ILE A 198 8.30 -23.63 5.48
C ILE A 198 9.61 -22.88 5.75
N HIS A 199 10.61 -23.02 4.87
CA HIS A 199 11.89 -22.32 5.01
C HIS A 199 11.74 -20.82 4.73
N SER A 200 10.94 -20.43 3.74
CA SER A 200 10.61 -19.01 3.50
C SER A 200 9.88 -18.38 4.71
N ALA A 201 8.96 -19.12 5.35
CA ALA A 201 8.30 -18.70 6.58
C ALA A 201 9.28 -18.58 7.77
N GLU A 202 10.26 -19.48 7.87
CA GLU A 202 11.33 -19.42 8.87
C GLU A 202 12.22 -18.18 8.68
N THR A 203 12.57 -17.87 7.42
CA THR A 203 13.36 -16.69 7.05
C THR A 203 12.68 -15.38 7.46
N ILE A 204 11.35 -15.26 7.35
CA ILE A 204 10.59 -14.11 7.87
C ILE A 204 10.83 -13.95 9.39
N LEU A 205 10.71 -15.04 10.16
CA LEU A 205 10.93 -15.00 11.61
C LEU A 205 12.38 -14.65 11.98
N LEU A 206 13.37 -15.11 11.22
CA LEU A 206 14.79 -14.75 11.39
C LEU A 206 15.09 -13.28 11.04
N ASN A 207 14.39 -12.70 10.06
CA ASN A 207 14.50 -11.27 9.76
C ASN A 207 13.93 -10.44 10.91
N PHE A 208 12.78 -10.83 11.47
CA PHE A 208 12.17 -10.18 12.64
C PHE A 208 13.06 -10.29 13.88
N GLN A 209 13.63 -11.48 14.11
CA GLN A 209 14.64 -11.70 15.15
C GLN A 209 15.82 -10.72 14.99
N THR A 210 16.35 -10.58 13.77
CA THR A 210 17.47 -9.67 13.48
C THR A 210 17.12 -8.20 13.79
N CYS A 211 15.90 -7.75 13.46
CA CYS A 211 15.42 -6.42 13.84
C CYS A 211 15.34 -6.24 15.37
N VAL A 212 14.72 -7.19 16.07
CA VAL A 212 14.59 -7.15 17.54
C VAL A 212 15.95 -7.22 18.24
N GLN A 213 16.90 -7.97 17.71
CA GLN A 213 18.28 -8.01 18.22
C GLN A 213 18.97 -6.66 18.07
N ARG A 214 18.95 -6.06 16.87
CA ARG A 214 19.60 -4.76 16.57
C ARG A 214 18.93 -3.55 17.24
N TYR A 215 17.60 -3.51 17.28
CA TYR A 215 16.84 -2.31 17.59
C TYR A 215 15.92 -2.43 18.81
N GLY A 216 15.71 -3.65 19.32
CA GLY A 216 14.81 -3.94 20.45
C GLY A 216 13.35 -4.19 20.06
N PHE A 217 13.00 -3.93 18.79
CA PHE A 217 11.67 -4.11 18.21
C PHE A 217 11.79 -4.33 16.70
N VAL A 218 10.71 -4.74 16.03
CA VAL A 218 10.64 -4.71 14.56
C VAL A 218 9.90 -3.42 14.10
N PRO A 219 10.54 -2.58 13.26
CA PRO A 219 9.95 -1.34 12.77
C PRO A 219 8.77 -1.59 11.82
N ASN A 220 8.00 -0.55 11.51
CA ASN A 220 6.89 -0.58 10.56
C ASN A 220 7.27 -1.29 9.24
N GLY A 221 8.37 -0.83 8.62
CA GLY A 221 9.06 -1.50 7.53
C GLY A 221 10.59 -1.35 7.65
N ALA A 222 11.34 -2.07 6.81
CA ALA A 222 12.80 -2.14 6.88
C ALA A 222 13.53 -0.88 6.33
N ARG A 223 13.17 0.33 6.76
CA ARG A 223 13.83 1.60 6.36
C ARG A 223 14.20 2.46 7.59
N VAL A 224 15.26 3.26 7.49
CA VAL A 224 15.71 4.16 8.57
C VAL A 224 14.62 5.16 8.99
N TYR A 225 13.80 5.63 8.06
CA TYR A 225 12.68 6.53 8.37
C TYR A 225 11.51 5.86 9.10
N TYR A 226 11.57 4.55 9.40
CA TYR A 226 10.66 3.83 10.29
C TYR A 226 11.23 3.61 11.71
N MET A 227 12.46 4.04 12.03
CA MET A 227 13.18 3.70 13.27
C MET A 227 12.59 4.20 14.61
N ARG A 228 11.45 4.91 14.58
CA ARG A 228 10.69 5.34 15.77
C ARG A 228 9.20 4.97 15.74
N ARG A 229 8.78 4.10 14.82
CA ARG A 229 7.43 3.51 14.82
C ARG A 229 7.45 2.02 14.46
N SER A 230 6.70 1.24 15.21
CA SER A 230 6.52 -0.19 14.95
C SER A 230 5.27 -0.42 14.10
N HIS A 231 4.56 -1.52 14.35
CA HIS A 231 3.27 -1.86 13.75
C HIS A 231 2.48 -2.75 14.73
N PRO A 232 1.18 -3.04 14.54
CA PRO A 232 0.50 -4.17 15.16
C PRO A 232 1.43 -5.39 15.41
N PRO A 233 1.76 -5.74 16.67
CA PRO A 233 2.88 -6.63 16.96
C PRO A 233 2.51 -8.09 16.72
N LEU A 234 3.01 -8.67 15.62
CA LEU A 234 2.66 -10.02 15.19
C LEU A 234 3.83 -11.03 15.19
N PHE A 235 4.99 -10.71 15.78
CA PHE A 235 6.14 -11.64 15.82
C PHE A 235 5.84 -12.93 16.60
N THR A 236 5.35 -12.83 17.85
CA THR A 236 4.94 -14.03 18.62
C THR A 236 3.76 -14.76 17.97
N PRO A 237 2.71 -14.08 17.46
CA PRO A 237 1.68 -14.70 16.63
C PRO A 237 2.19 -15.46 15.39
N MET A 238 3.20 -14.94 14.68
CA MET A 238 3.84 -15.66 13.57
C MET A 238 4.60 -16.89 14.06
N ALA A 239 5.35 -16.78 15.15
CA ALA A 239 6.05 -17.91 15.75
C ALA A 239 5.07 -19.02 16.18
N LEU A 240 3.90 -18.65 16.74
CA LEU A 240 2.82 -19.60 17.02
C LEU A 240 2.34 -20.31 15.74
N LYS A 241 2.12 -19.59 14.63
CA LYS A 241 1.66 -20.21 13.37
C LYS A 241 2.69 -21.10 12.72
N TYR A 242 3.97 -20.71 12.75
CA TYR A 242 5.05 -21.57 12.33
C TYR A 242 5.13 -22.85 13.20
N TYR A 243 5.02 -22.75 14.53
CA TYR A 243 5.04 -23.92 15.42
C TYR A 243 3.78 -24.80 15.31
N GLU A 244 2.60 -24.21 15.07
CA GLU A 244 1.35 -24.93 14.82
C GLU A 244 1.49 -25.90 13.63
N GLU A 245 2.17 -25.48 12.56
CA GLU A 245 2.38 -26.27 11.33
C GLU A 245 3.60 -27.21 11.44
N THR A 246 4.73 -26.74 11.99
CA THR A 246 6.03 -27.47 11.92
C THR A 246 6.38 -28.32 13.13
N LYS A 247 5.86 -27.99 14.32
CA LYS A 247 6.33 -28.52 15.63
C LYS A 247 7.84 -28.36 15.89
N ASN A 248 8.54 -27.48 15.16
CA ASN A 248 9.99 -27.31 15.29
C ASN A 248 10.36 -26.55 16.58
N LYS A 249 10.43 -27.30 17.69
CA LYS A 249 10.77 -26.78 19.03
C LYS A 249 12.16 -26.13 19.08
N ASN A 250 13.14 -26.67 18.34
CA ASN A 250 14.52 -26.16 18.36
C ASN A 250 14.58 -24.74 17.77
N PHE A 251 13.94 -24.52 16.61
CA PHE A 251 13.87 -23.20 16.00
C PHE A 251 13.13 -22.20 16.90
N ILE A 252 11.96 -22.56 17.45
CA ILE A 252 11.24 -21.69 18.39
C ILE A 252 12.10 -21.34 19.60
N GLY A 253 12.86 -22.30 20.13
CA GLY A 253 13.78 -22.07 21.25
C GLY A 253 14.86 -21.03 20.92
N SER A 254 15.34 -21.00 19.68
CA SER A 254 16.36 -20.03 19.22
C SER A 254 15.85 -18.59 19.07
N ILE A 255 14.54 -18.38 18.86
CA ILE A 255 13.93 -17.05 18.73
C ILE A 255 13.16 -16.59 19.98
N LEU A 256 12.85 -17.51 20.91
CA LEU A 256 12.03 -17.22 22.10
C LEU A 256 12.52 -16.04 22.96
N PRO A 257 13.84 -15.82 23.19
CA PRO A 257 14.31 -14.65 23.93
C PRO A 257 14.00 -13.33 23.21
N ASP A 258 14.00 -13.32 21.88
CA ASP A 258 13.67 -12.15 21.08
C ASP A 258 12.16 -11.88 21.05
N LEU A 259 11.32 -12.94 21.13
CA LEU A 259 9.87 -12.80 21.37
C LEU A 259 9.58 -12.12 22.73
N GLU A 260 10.31 -12.47 23.79
CA GLU A 260 10.21 -11.77 25.07
C GLU A 260 10.67 -10.31 24.96
N LYS A 261 11.82 -10.07 24.29
CA LYS A 261 12.44 -8.75 24.15
C LYS A 261 11.55 -7.74 23.43
N GLU A 262 10.85 -8.15 22.36
CA GLU A 262 9.91 -7.27 21.67
C GLU A 262 8.72 -6.92 22.59
N LEU A 263 8.13 -7.90 23.28
CA LEU A 263 7.01 -7.61 24.19
C LEU A 263 7.42 -6.67 25.33
N GLU A 264 8.64 -6.81 25.85
CA GLU A 264 9.19 -5.90 26.85
C GLU A 264 9.44 -4.47 26.29
N TYR A 265 9.75 -4.34 25.00
CA TYR A 265 9.78 -3.03 24.33
C TYR A 265 8.38 -2.38 24.27
N TRP A 266 7.33 -3.15 23.98
CA TRP A 266 5.94 -2.66 24.01
C TRP A 266 5.52 -2.21 25.42
N PHE A 267 5.84 -3.02 26.44
CA PHE A 267 5.63 -2.67 27.85
C PHE A 267 6.35 -1.40 28.27
N LYS A 268 7.56 -1.15 27.75
CA LYS A 268 8.35 0.03 28.10
C LYS A 268 7.91 1.31 27.38
N ASN A 269 7.42 1.23 26.13
CA ASN A 269 7.26 2.42 25.27
C ASN A 269 5.81 2.81 24.96
N TYR A 270 4.85 1.88 25.00
CA TYR A 270 3.46 2.10 24.56
C TYR A 270 2.43 1.93 25.66
N GLN A 271 2.88 1.53 26.85
CA GLN A 271 2.04 1.38 28.03
C GLN A 271 1.43 2.72 28.46
N TYR A 272 0.14 2.70 28.78
CA TYR A 272 -0.61 3.82 29.31
C TYR A 272 -1.50 3.36 30.47
N THR A 273 -1.71 4.24 31.45
CA THR A 273 -2.53 3.95 32.63
C THR A 273 -3.85 4.70 32.54
N VAL A 274 -4.95 3.97 32.36
CA VAL A 274 -6.31 4.52 32.39
C VAL A 274 -6.88 4.36 33.80
N THR A 275 -7.56 5.39 34.30
CA THR A 275 -8.30 5.33 35.58
C THR A 275 -9.80 5.20 35.29
N ILE A 276 -10.40 4.08 35.69
CA ILE A 276 -11.86 3.83 35.63
C ILE A 276 -12.33 3.53 37.05
N ASN A 277 -13.37 4.21 37.53
CA ASN A 277 -13.93 4.03 38.87
C ASN A 277 -12.87 4.06 40.00
N ASN A 278 -11.96 5.04 39.93
CA ASN A 278 -10.79 5.21 40.82
C ASN A 278 -9.75 4.06 40.83
N LEU A 279 -9.93 3.02 40.01
CA LEU A 279 -8.97 1.95 39.81
C LEU A 279 -8.12 2.21 38.57
N LYS A 280 -6.81 1.91 38.67
CA LYS A 280 -5.84 2.09 37.59
C LYS A 280 -5.68 0.79 36.81
N TYR A 281 -5.78 0.89 35.49
CA TYR A 281 -5.66 -0.21 34.54
C TYR A 281 -4.55 0.07 33.54
N THR A 282 -3.73 -0.94 33.28
CA THR A 282 -2.64 -0.88 32.30
C THR A 282 -3.17 -1.31 30.93
N VAL A 283 -3.01 -0.46 29.93
CA VAL A 283 -3.41 -0.68 28.52
C VAL A 283 -2.33 -0.12 27.60
N TYR A 284 -2.50 -0.28 26.28
CA TYR A 284 -1.53 0.13 25.26
C TYR A 284 -2.19 1.02 24.22
N ARG A 285 -1.46 1.99 23.67
CA ARG A 285 -1.91 2.86 22.58
C ARG A 285 -0.80 3.10 21.56
N TYR A 286 -1.15 3.29 20.30
CA TYR A 286 -0.21 3.82 19.31
C TYR A 286 0.10 5.27 19.66
N ASN A 287 1.37 5.59 19.87
CA ASN A 287 1.83 6.87 20.38
C ASN A 287 3.32 7.02 20.06
N THR A 288 3.62 7.12 18.78
CA THR A 288 4.97 7.35 18.26
C THR A 288 5.58 8.60 18.90
N LYS A 289 6.89 8.59 19.14
CA LYS A 289 7.55 9.73 19.81
C LYS A 289 7.79 10.92 18.89
N THR A 290 7.79 10.69 17.59
CA THR A 290 8.02 11.73 16.58
C THR A 290 6.92 12.79 16.59
N ASN A 291 7.28 14.01 16.24
CA ASN A 291 6.40 15.17 16.26
C ASN A 291 6.69 16.13 15.09
N VAL A 292 7.18 15.57 13.97
CA VAL A 292 7.50 16.25 12.72
C VAL A 292 6.93 15.43 11.54
N PRO A 293 6.80 16.00 10.32
CA PRO A 293 6.30 15.28 9.16
C PRO A 293 7.04 13.96 8.90
N ARG A 294 6.29 12.91 8.54
CA ARG A 294 6.83 11.62 8.07
C ARG A 294 7.65 11.83 6.79
N PRO A 295 8.92 11.36 6.69
CA PRO A 295 9.72 11.58 5.50
C PRO A 295 9.11 11.03 4.20
N GLU A 296 8.38 9.91 4.28
CA GLU A 296 7.76 9.26 3.12
C GLU A 296 6.42 9.87 2.66
N SER A 297 5.82 10.78 3.46
CA SER A 297 4.58 11.52 3.17
C SER A 297 4.71 13.00 3.57
N PHE A 298 5.92 13.58 3.48
CA PHE A 298 6.27 14.84 4.15
C PHE A 298 5.36 16.01 3.75
N GLN A 299 5.04 16.15 2.46
CA GLN A 299 4.22 17.26 1.98
C GLN A 299 2.76 17.09 2.40
N GLN A 300 2.24 15.87 2.38
CA GLN A 300 0.89 15.52 2.79
C GLN A 300 0.68 15.88 4.26
N ASP A 301 1.59 15.43 5.13
CA ASP A 301 1.59 15.71 6.56
C ASP A 301 1.58 17.22 6.85
N VAL A 302 2.43 17.99 6.16
CA VAL A 302 2.46 19.47 6.29
C VAL A 302 1.14 20.08 5.83
N ASP A 303 0.61 19.70 4.66
CA ASP A 303 -0.65 20.23 4.12
C ASP A 303 -1.84 19.95 5.08
N ILE A 304 -1.86 18.81 5.78
CA ILE A 304 -2.87 18.45 6.79
C ILE A 304 -2.68 19.27 8.07
N ALA A 305 -1.45 19.36 8.56
CA ALA A 305 -1.14 20.13 9.77
C ALA A 305 -1.46 21.61 9.59
N GLU A 306 -1.14 22.22 8.45
CA GLU A 306 -1.47 23.62 8.14
C GLU A 306 -2.99 23.88 8.17
N LYS A 307 -3.80 23.00 7.57
CA LYS A 307 -5.28 23.09 7.59
C LYS A 307 -5.88 22.86 8.98
N SER A 308 -5.21 22.12 9.87
CA SER A 308 -5.73 21.82 11.20
C SER A 308 -5.95 23.08 12.04
N LYS A 309 -7.06 23.12 12.77
CA LYS A 309 -7.36 24.16 13.77
C LYS A 309 -6.57 23.97 15.07
N ASN A 310 -5.85 22.85 15.24
CA ASN A 310 -4.98 22.64 16.38
C ASN A 310 -3.77 23.60 16.29
N PRO A 311 -3.49 24.43 17.31
CA PRO A 311 -2.31 25.28 17.34
C PRO A 311 -1.01 24.47 17.52
N ASN A 312 -1.08 23.30 18.15
CA ASN A 312 0.05 22.40 18.30
C ASN A 312 0.17 21.47 17.07
N LYS A 313 0.91 21.94 16.05
CA LYS A 313 1.19 21.16 14.82
C LYS A 313 2.02 19.90 15.09
N GLN A 314 2.93 19.97 16.07
CA GLN A 314 3.78 18.84 16.49
C GLN A 314 2.94 17.66 17.00
N GLN A 315 1.83 17.93 17.70
CA GLN A 315 0.86 16.90 18.09
C GLN A 315 0.11 16.30 16.89
N ILE A 316 -0.27 17.10 15.88
CA ILE A 316 -0.89 16.57 14.65
C ILE A 316 0.06 15.61 13.92
N TYR A 317 1.34 15.97 13.76
CA TYR A 317 2.34 15.07 13.18
C TYR A 317 2.51 13.77 13.98
N ARG A 318 2.48 13.86 15.31
CA ARG A 318 2.51 12.70 16.22
C ARG A 318 1.31 11.78 16.01
N ASP A 319 0.10 12.33 15.88
CA ASP A 319 -1.13 11.56 15.68
C ASP A 319 -1.21 10.92 14.28
N ILE A 320 -0.73 11.62 13.24
CA ILE A 320 -0.55 11.09 11.88
C ILE A 320 0.42 9.90 11.88
N SER A 321 1.62 10.08 12.45
CA SER A 321 2.62 9.01 12.57
C SER A 321 2.11 7.82 13.39
N SER A 322 1.32 8.07 14.43
CA SER A 322 0.72 7.01 15.25
C SER A 322 -0.41 6.27 14.54
N ALA A 323 -1.11 6.89 13.59
CA ALA A 323 -2.05 6.19 12.71
C ALA A 323 -1.30 5.31 11.69
N ALA A 324 -0.17 5.76 11.14
CA ALA A 324 0.70 4.92 10.31
C ALA A 324 1.33 3.75 11.11
N GLU A 325 1.62 3.93 12.39
CA GLU A 325 2.00 2.83 13.30
C GLU A 325 0.86 1.84 13.55
N SER A 326 -0.40 2.27 13.45
CA SER A 326 -1.56 1.39 13.68
C SER A 326 -1.84 0.43 12.52
N GLY A 327 -1.26 0.66 11.33
CA GLY A 327 -1.65 0.00 10.08
C GLY A 327 -2.95 0.51 9.47
N PHE A 328 -3.51 1.60 10.00
CA PHE A 328 -4.78 2.19 9.55
C PHE A 328 -4.61 3.67 9.20
N ASP A 329 -3.65 3.97 8.33
CA ASP A 329 -3.38 5.27 7.71
C ASP A 329 -4.13 5.41 6.37
N PHE A 330 -5.28 6.08 6.28
CA PHE A 330 -6.06 6.69 7.37
C PHE A 330 -7.51 6.19 7.32
N THR A 331 -8.23 6.47 8.41
CA THR A 331 -9.65 6.17 8.62
C THR A 331 -10.23 7.17 9.61
N THR A 332 -11.53 7.46 9.48
CA THR A 332 -12.32 8.23 10.44
C THR A 332 -12.31 7.68 11.86
N ARG A 333 -11.83 6.43 12.07
CA ARG A 333 -11.59 5.84 13.40
C ARG A 333 -10.75 6.73 14.30
N TRP A 334 -9.79 7.46 13.72
CA TRP A 334 -8.81 8.28 14.44
C TRP A 334 -9.18 9.77 14.55
N PHE A 335 -10.28 10.20 13.94
CA PHE A 335 -10.62 11.63 13.81
C PHE A 335 -11.66 12.04 14.85
N ALA A 336 -11.40 13.15 15.54
CA ALA A 336 -12.26 13.62 16.64
C ALA A 336 -13.70 13.93 16.20
N ASP A 337 -13.90 14.28 14.92
CA ASP A 337 -15.23 14.54 14.32
C ASP A 337 -15.73 13.42 13.39
N LYS A 338 -14.98 12.31 13.26
CA LYS A 338 -15.23 11.17 12.36
C LYS A 338 -15.36 11.55 10.87
N LYS A 339 -14.77 12.67 10.43
CA LYS A 339 -14.88 13.17 9.04
C LYS A 339 -13.59 13.76 8.50
N ASN A 340 -13.01 14.74 9.21
CA ASN A 340 -11.90 15.55 8.69
C ASN A 340 -10.58 15.10 9.33
N MET A 341 -9.62 14.74 8.49
CA MET A 341 -8.28 14.28 8.91
C MET A 341 -7.51 15.35 9.70
N GLU A 342 -7.82 16.61 9.47
CA GLU A 342 -7.35 17.76 10.26
C GLU A 342 -7.66 17.66 11.76
N THR A 343 -8.57 16.77 12.17
CA THR A 343 -8.99 16.51 13.56
C THR A 343 -8.46 15.19 14.12
N ILE A 344 -7.46 14.58 13.45
CA ILE A 344 -6.82 13.35 13.90
C ILE A 344 -6.28 13.47 15.34
N GLU A 345 -6.58 12.46 16.15
CA GLU A 345 -6.21 12.39 17.58
C GLU A 345 -5.83 10.97 18.01
N THR A 346 -5.13 10.21 17.15
CA THR A 346 -4.79 8.79 17.36
C THR A 346 -4.24 8.49 18.75
N SER A 347 -3.35 9.32 19.30
CA SER A 347 -2.78 9.12 20.64
C SER A 347 -3.76 9.35 21.79
N ASN A 348 -4.91 10.01 21.56
CA ASN A 348 -6.01 10.06 22.53
C ASN A 348 -6.88 8.79 22.52
N ILE A 349 -6.67 7.85 21.60
CA ILE A 349 -7.49 6.65 21.47
C ILE A 349 -6.70 5.44 21.99
N ILE A 350 -7.27 4.71 22.94
CA ILE A 350 -6.80 3.39 23.34
C ILE A 350 -7.51 2.37 22.42
N PRO A 351 -6.79 1.70 21.50
CA PRO A 351 -7.44 0.93 20.45
C PRO A 351 -7.58 -0.55 20.83
N VAL A 352 -8.75 -1.13 20.55
CA VAL A 352 -9.17 -2.47 20.98
C VAL A 352 -8.33 -3.59 20.36
N ASP A 353 -7.87 -3.38 19.12
CA ASP A 353 -7.07 -4.32 18.34
C ASP A 353 -5.62 -4.39 18.83
N LEU A 354 -4.95 -3.27 19.10
CA LEU A 354 -3.60 -3.28 19.72
C LEU A 354 -3.60 -4.06 21.03
N ASN A 355 -4.60 -3.82 21.89
CA ASN A 355 -4.67 -4.49 23.19
C ASN A 355 -5.01 -5.98 23.06
N ALA A 356 -5.74 -6.38 22.02
CA ALA A 356 -5.92 -7.78 21.66
C ALA A 356 -4.63 -8.42 21.10
N PHE A 357 -3.84 -7.71 20.30
CA PHE A 357 -2.54 -8.20 19.83
C PHE A 357 -1.52 -8.34 20.97
N ILE A 358 -1.48 -7.40 21.93
CA ILE A 358 -0.65 -7.53 23.13
C ILE A 358 -1.08 -8.75 23.98
N TYR A 359 -2.38 -8.96 24.18
CA TYR A 359 -2.89 -10.18 24.81
C TYR A 359 -2.39 -11.44 24.10
N TRP A 360 -2.39 -11.46 22.76
CA TRP A 360 -1.94 -12.60 21.97
C TRP A 360 -0.45 -12.89 22.10
N ASN A 361 0.40 -11.86 22.20
CA ASN A 361 1.83 -12.03 22.45
C ASN A 361 2.07 -12.60 23.86
N ILE A 362 1.38 -12.09 24.89
CA ILE A 362 1.44 -12.63 26.26
C ILE A 362 0.97 -14.10 26.27
N TYR A 363 -0.12 -14.42 25.57
CA TYR A 363 -0.62 -15.79 25.42
C TYR A 363 0.40 -16.70 24.72
N GLY A 364 1.05 -16.23 23.66
CA GLY A 364 2.01 -17.03 22.91
C GLY A 364 3.24 -17.39 23.74
N LEU A 365 3.80 -16.43 24.49
CA LEU A 365 4.88 -16.69 25.43
C LEU A 365 4.44 -17.65 26.55
N LYS A 366 3.24 -17.44 27.14
CA LYS A 366 2.64 -18.39 28.09
C LYS A 366 2.57 -19.80 27.48
N TYR A 367 2.06 -19.94 26.26
CA TYR A 367 1.92 -21.22 25.57
C TYR A 367 3.27 -21.91 25.35
N PHE A 368 4.28 -21.18 24.86
CA PHE A 368 5.62 -21.74 24.67
C PHE A 368 6.23 -22.22 25.98
N TYR A 369 6.24 -21.38 27.03
CA TYR A 369 6.80 -21.80 28.32
C TYR A 369 6.00 -22.92 29.00
N GLU A 370 4.67 -22.89 28.94
CA GLU A 370 3.82 -23.88 29.61
C GLU A 370 3.74 -25.23 28.87
N LYS A 371 3.61 -25.22 27.53
CA LYS A 371 3.28 -26.41 26.73
C LYS A 371 4.44 -26.92 25.86
N VAL A 372 5.45 -26.11 25.57
CA VAL A 372 6.56 -26.49 24.67
C VAL A 372 7.87 -26.69 25.43
N PHE A 373 8.23 -25.77 26.34
CA PHE A 373 9.48 -25.80 27.10
C PHE A 373 9.31 -26.26 28.55
N ILE A 374 8.09 -26.25 29.10
CA ILE A 374 7.73 -26.70 30.45
C ILE A 374 8.42 -25.88 31.57
N ASP A 375 8.72 -24.60 31.31
CA ASP A 375 9.19 -23.65 32.31
C ASP A 375 7.99 -23.11 33.12
N LYS A 376 7.80 -23.68 34.30
CA LYS A 376 6.71 -23.30 35.22
C LYS A 376 6.85 -21.86 35.75
N ILE A 377 8.06 -21.31 35.86
CA ILE A 377 8.31 -19.98 36.42
C ILE A 377 7.93 -18.91 35.39
N LYS A 378 8.44 -19.03 34.16
CA LYS A 378 8.07 -18.14 33.04
C LYS A 378 6.60 -18.29 32.69
N ALA A 379 6.06 -19.52 32.65
CA ALA A 379 4.61 -19.72 32.46
C ALA A 379 3.79 -19.01 33.55
N GLY A 380 4.23 -19.05 34.82
CA GLY A 380 3.61 -18.31 35.93
C GLY A 380 3.75 -16.78 35.85
N LYS A 381 4.83 -16.23 35.26
CA LYS A 381 4.95 -14.80 34.89
C LYS A 381 3.85 -14.44 33.89
N TYR A 382 3.82 -15.11 32.74
CA TYR A 382 2.91 -14.78 31.66
C TYR A 382 1.44 -15.09 31.96
N SER A 383 1.14 -16.10 32.79
CA SER A 383 -0.23 -16.38 33.23
C SER A 383 -0.81 -15.27 34.11
N ARG A 384 0.00 -14.61 34.96
CA ARG A 384 -0.43 -13.45 35.75
C ARG A 384 -0.67 -12.24 34.85
N LEU A 385 0.31 -11.91 34.00
CA LEU A 385 0.20 -10.83 33.01
C LEU A 385 -1.06 -10.98 32.13
N LEU A 386 -1.36 -12.20 31.67
CA LEU A 386 -2.53 -12.47 30.84
C LEU A 386 -3.85 -12.22 31.58
N LYS A 387 -3.92 -12.59 32.87
CA LYS A 387 -5.10 -12.37 33.73
C LYS A 387 -5.30 -10.87 34.00
N ASP A 388 -4.24 -10.16 34.36
CA ASP A 388 -4.30 -8.74 34.67
C ASP A 388 -4.64 -7.91 33.42
N HIS A 389 -4.05 -8.25 32.27
CA HIS A 389 -4.37 -7.65 30.98
C HIS A 389 -5.80 -7.93 30.56
N LYS A 390 -6.31 -9.17 30.72
CA LYS A 390 -7.73 -9.47 30.42
C LYS A 390 -8.69 -8.68 31.30
N LYS A 391 -8.40 -8.54 32.60
CA LYS A 391 -9.18 -7.71 33.51
C LYS A 391 -9.19 -6.24 33.09
N ALA A 392 -8.03 -5.68 32.72
CA ALA A 392 -7.93 -4.32 32.19
C ALA A 392 -8.72 -4.16 30.88
N PHE A 393 -8.63 -5.14 29.99
CA PHE A 393 -9.35 -5.16 28.72
C PHE A 393 -10.87 -5.18 28.91
N ASP A 394 -11.38 -6.04 29.79
CA ASP A 394 -12.83 -6.10 30.07
C ASP A 394 -13.33 -4.86 30.82
N THR A 395 -12.50 -4.19 31.62
CA THR A 395 -12.95 -2.95 32.30
C THR A 395 -12.89 -1.71 31.41
N VAL A 396 -11.88 -1.58 30.54
CA VAL A 396 -11.65 -0.33 29.77
C VAL A 396 -12.43 -0.31 28.44
N PHE A 397 -12.58 -1.44 27.76
CA PHE A 397 -13.12 -1.48 26.40
C PHE A 397 -14.55 -2.00 26.32
N TYR A 398 -15.04 -2.73 27.33
CA TYR A 398 -16.37 -3.35 27.28
C TYR A 398 -17.49 -2.31 27.44
N ASN A 399 -18.48 -2.39 26.56
CA ASN A 399 -19.66 -1.54 26.56
C ASN A 399 -20.91 -2.39 26.84
N GLU A 400 -21.50 -2.19 28.02
CA GLU A 400 -22.66 -2.96 28.51
C GLU A 400 -23.86 -2.93 27.54
N THR A 401 -24.12 -1.79 26.90
CA THR A 401 -25.26 -1.61 25.97
C THR A 401 -25.20 -2.55 24.77
N PHE A 402 -24.01 -2.87 24.29
CA PHE A 402 -23.79 -3.77 23.15
C PHE A 402 -23.30 -5.17 23.58
N GLY A 403 -22.76 -5.29 24.79
CA GLY A 403 -22.09 -6.50 25.29
C GLY A 403 -20.84 -6.87 24.49
N LEU A 404 -20.09 -5.87 24.01
CA LEU A 404 -18.93 -5.98 23.11
C LEU A 404 -17.85 -4.96 23.51
N TRP A 405 -16.63 -5.14 22.99
CA TRP A 405 -15.50 -4.22 23.24
C TRP A 405 -15.31 -3.22 22.11
N PHE A 406 -14.97 -1.98 22.46
CA PHE A 406 -14.78 -0.84 21.55
C PHE A 406 -13.55 -0.02 21.94
N ASP A 407 -13.01 0.76 21.01
CA ASP A 407 -11.94 1.72 21.30
C ASP A 407 -12.38 2.72 22.38
N TYR A 408 -11.50 3.04 23.31
CA TYR A 408 -11.77 3.99 24.40
C TYR A 408 -11.02 5.30 24.16
N ASN A 409 -11.76 6.41 24.03
CA ASN A 409 -11.18 7.73 23.79
C ASN A 409 -10.92 8.44 25.14
N LEU A 410 -9.66 8.79 25.39
CA LEU A 410 -9.16 9.41 26.63
C LEU A 410 -9.70 10.83 26.85
N ARG A 411 -9.93 11.58 25.77
CA ARG A 411 -10.44 12.97 25.81
C ARG A 411 -11.92 13.00 26.15
N THR A 412 -12.73 12.18 25.47
CA THR A 412 -14.19 12.12 25.70
C THR A 412 -14.58 11.19 26.85
N LYS A 413 -13.67 10.34 27.33
CA LYS A 413 -13.89 9.29 28.33
C LYS A 413 -15.04 8.34 27.97
N ASN A 414 -15.16 8.03 26.68
CA ASN A 414 -16.26 7.26 26.11
C ASN A 414 -15.78 6.30 25.02
N HIS A 415 -16.59 5.26 24.76
CA HIS A 415 -16.34 4.30 23.69
C HIS A 415 -16.70 4.86 22.31
N ASN A 416 -15.89 4.54 21.29
CA ASN A 416 -16.26 4.76 19.90
C ASN A 416 -17.13 3.59 19.40
N THR A 417 -18.45 3.77 19.45
CA THR A 417 -19.45 2.71 19.16
C THR A 417 -19.86 2.61 17.68
N GLU A 418 -19.11 3.24 16.78
CA GLU A 418 -19.29 3.05 15.34
C GLU A 418 -18.81 1.66 14.89
N PHE A 419 -19.28 1.24 13.71
CA PHE A 419 -18.73 0.04 13.08
C PHE A 419 -17.35 0.31 12.48
N TYR A 420 -16.34 -0.39 13.02
CA TYR A 420 -15.07 -0.68 12.36
C TYR A 420 -14.83 -2.19 12.38
N SER A 421 -14.29 -2.76 11.31
CA SER A 421 -14.05 -4.21 11.23
C SER A 421 -13.03 -4.71 12.27
N THR A 422 -12.17 -3.82 12.78
CA THR A 422 -11.14 -4.11 13.80
C THR A 422 -11.72 -4.51 15.16
N LEU A 423 -13.00 -4.21 15.43
CA LEU A 423 -13.74 -4.71 16.60
C LEU A 423 -13.74 -6.25 16.69
N ILE A 424 -13.48 -6.96 15.59
CA ILE A 424 -13.42 -8.43 15.55
C ILE A 424 -12.15 -9.04 16.18
N THR A 425 -11.11 -8.22 16.40
CA THR A 425 -9.77 -8.68 16.78
C THR A 425 -9.73 -9.50 18.09
N PRO A 426 -10.50 -9.16 19.15
CA PRO A 426 -10.56 -9.98 20.37
C PRO A 426 -11.04 -11.42 20.12
N LEU A 427 -11.97 -11.62 19.18
CA LEU A 427 -12.39 -12.95 18.76
C LEU A 427 -11.34 -13.65 17.89
N PHE A 428 -10.62 -12.89 17.06
CA PHE A 428 -9.61 -13.44 16.16
C PHE A 428 -8.45 -14.07 16.94
N VAL A 429 -7.95 -13.34 17.95
CA VAL A 429 -6.82 -13.79 18.79
C VAL A 429 -7.23 -14.78 19.89
N GLY A 430 -8.53 -14.96 20.16
CA GLY A 430 -9.03 -15.91 21.16
C GLY A 430 -9.06 -15.35 22.59
N MET A 431 -9.60 -14.14 22.79
CA MET A 431 -9.81 -13.55 24.12
C MET A 431 -11.09 -14.04 24.82
N ILE A 432 -11.93 -14.84 24.15
CA ILE A 432 -13.12 -15.47 24.74
C ILE A 432 -12.85 -16.95 25.01
N ASP A 433 -13.68 -17.54 25.86
CA ASP A 433 -13.75 -19.00 25.96
C ASP A 433 -14.21 -19.59 24.62
N ASP A 434 -13.61 -20.69 24.17
CA ASP A 434 -14.03 -21.42 22.97
C ASP A 434 -15.44 -22.02 23.14
N GLU A 435 -15.96 -22.16 24.37
CA GLU A 435 -17.36 -22.51 24.67
C GLU A 435 -18.35 -21.34 24.48
N ASP A 436 -17.90 -20.08 24.47
CA ASP A 436 -18.79 -18.90 24.42
C ASP A 436 -19.34 -18.68 23.00
N ILE A 437 -20.59 -19.11 22.80
CA ILE A 437 -21.36 -18.83 21.58
C ILE A 437 -22.01 -17.44 21.57
N ASN A 438 -22.15 -16.79 22.73
CA ASN A 438 -22.93 -15.57 22.90
C ASN A 438 -22.19 -14.33 22.42
N VAL A 439 -20.90 -14.16 22.77
CA VAL A 439 -20.11 -13.02 22.28
C VAL A 439 -19.98 -13.03 20.75
N PRO A 440 -19.63 -14.16 20.07
CA PRO A 440 -19.62 -14.22 18.61
C PRO A 440 -20.98 -13.91 17.97
N LEU A 441 -22.08 -14.35 18.58
CA LEU A 441 -23.44 -14.04 18.10
C LEU A 441 -23.81 -12.57 18.30
N ARG A 442 -23.40 -11.91 19.41
CA ARG A 442 -23.56 -10.46 19.59
C ARG A 442 -22.74 -9.68 18.56
N MET A 443 -21.49 -10.09 18.32
CA MET A 443 -20.62 -9.48 17.32
C MET A 443 -21.23 -9.58 15.90
N TYR A 444 -21.71 -10.77 15.53
CA TYR A 444 -22.47 -10.96 14.28
C TYR A 444 -23.70 -10.04 14.20
N ARG A 445 -24.52 -9.96 15.26
CA ARG A 445 -25.70 -9.09 15.29
C ARG A 445 -25.35 -7.61 15.14
N PHE A 446 -24.28 -7.14 15.77
CA PHE A 446 -23.78 -5.77 15.63
C PHE A 446 -23.32 -5.47 14.19
N PHE A 447 -22.48 -6.34 13.62
CA PHE A 447 -21.97 -6.23 12.24
C PHE A 447 -23.09 -6.32 11.19
N ASN A 448 -24.12 -7.14 11.45
CA ASN A 448 -25.28 -7.23 10.57
C ASN A 448 -26.17 -5.99 10.68
N LYS A 449 -26.39 -5.47 11.90
CA LYS A 449 -27.19 -4.26 12.16
C LYS A 449 -26.56 -3.00 11.56
N SER A 450 -25.23 -2.87 11.57
CA SER A 450 -24.53 -1.77 10.87
C SER A 450 -24.64 -1.87 9.34
N GLY A 451 -25.06 -3.02 8.81
CA GLY A 451 -25.15 -3.29 7.37
C GLY A 451 -23.86 -3.81 6.73
N ALA A 452 -22.79 -4.02 7.51
CA ALA A 452 -21.47 -4.39 6.99
C ALA A 452 -21.44 -5.71 6.19
N PHE A 453 -22.42 -6.61 6.40
CA PHE A 453 -22.52 -7.86 5.67
C PHE A 453 -23.28 -7.79 4.32
N LYS A 454 -23.96 -6.68 4.02
CA LYS A 454 -24.87 -6.54 2.86
C LYS A 454 -24.20 -6.57 1.49
N PHE A 455 -22.88 -6.38 1.41
CA PHE A 455 -22.16 -6.14 0.17
C PHE A 455 -21.66 -7.42 -0.51
N HIS A 456 -21.61 -7.47 -1.85
CA HIS A 456 -21.11 -8.63 -2.58
C HIS A 456 -19.59 -8.78 -2.52
N GLY A 457 -18.84 -7.68 -2.36
CA GLY A 457 -17.38 -7.73 -2.37
C GLY A 457 -16.70 -8.24 -1.09
N GLY A 458 -17.37 -8.21 0.07
CA GLY A 458 -16.73 -8.56 1.34
C GLY A 458 -17.43 -7.96 2.56
N VAL A 459 -16.65 -7.60 3.56
CA VAL A 459 -17.01 -6.71 4.68
C VAL A 459 -16.08 -5.48 4.62
N PRO A 460 -16.61 -4.25 4.67
CA PRO A 460 -15.80 -3.04 4.57
C PRO A 460 -15.04 -2.77 5.87
N SER A 461 -14.02 -1.90 5.81
CA SER A 461 -13.25 -1.46 6.98
C SER A 461 -14.09 -0.67 8.00
N SER A 462 -15.01 0.17 7.51
CA SER A 462 -15.99 0.92 8.29
C SER A 462 -17.31 1.05 7.53
N MET A 463 -18.31 1.70 8.14
CA MET A 463 -19.58 2.07 7.46
C MET A 463 -19.71 3.60 7.28
N ILE A 464 -18.63 4.35 7.45
CA ILE A 464 -18.63 5.81 7.30
C ILE A 464 -18.45 6.17 5.83
N SER A 465 -19.51 6.62 5.16
CA SER A 465 -19.45 7.06 3.76
C SER A 465 -18.72 8.39 3.61
N ASP A 466 -18.31 8.68 2.37
CA ASP A 466 -17.81 9.98 1.93
C ASP A 466 -16.55 10.51 2.64
N SER A 467 -15.83 9.65 3.39
CA SER A 467 -14.56 10.04 4.04
C SER A 467 -13.41 10.21 3.05
N GLY A 468 -13.42 9.48 1.93
CA GLY A 468 -12.34 9.47 0.94
C GLY A 468 -11.05 8.75 1.41
N HIS A 469 -11.06 8.16 2.61
CA HIS A 469 -9.90 7.52 3.22
C HIS A 469 -9.89 6.00 2.97
N GLN A 470 -8.68 5.42 2.89
CA GLN A 470 -8.52 4.06 2.39
C GLN A 470 -8.93 2.94 3.35
N TRP A 471 -8.95 3.21 4.65
CA TRP A 471 -9.41 2.26 5.67
C TRP A 471 -10.86 2.52 6.12
N ASP A 472 -11.67 3.11 5.23
CA ASP A 472 -13.11 3.33 5.40
C ASP A 472 -13.91 2.79 4.21
N PHE A 473 -15.25 2.88 4.32
CA PHE A 473 -16.18 2.58 3.25
C PHE A 473 -15.88 3.38 1.96
N PRO A 474 -15.90 2.76 0.76
CA PRO A 474 -16.37 1.41 0.43
C PRO A 474 -15.28 0.33 0.44
N ASN A 475 -14.07 0.63 0.94
CA ASN A 475 -12.94 -0.29 0.83
C ASN A 475 -13.06 -1.48 1.80
N ALA A 476 -12.65 -2.65 1.31
CA ALA A 476 -12.44 -3.85 2.10
C ALA A 476 -11.04 -4.42 1.86
N TRP A 477 -10.43 -4.92 2.94
CA TRP A 477 -9.07 -5.43 2.94
C TRP A 477 -9.02 -6.92 3.30
N GLY A 478 -8.05 -7.62 2.70
CA GLY A 478 -7.91 -9.08 2.86
C GLY A 478 -7.59 -9.52 4.28
N ASN A 479 -6.78 -8.73 5.01
CA ASN A 479 -6.42 -8.98 6.41
C ASN A 479 -7.66 -8.93 7.33
N GLN A 480 -8.48 -7.88 7.22
CA GLN A 480 -9.72 -7.69 7.98
C GLN A 480 -10.75 -8.77 7.66
N ASN A 481 -10.98 -9.08 6.38
CA ASN A 481 -11.92 -10.12 5.96
C ASN A 481 -11.46 -11.52 6.44
N HIS A 482 -10.16 -11.82 6.40
CA HIS A 482 -9.61 -13.04 6.99
C HIS A 482 -9.86 -13.12 8.50
N MET A 483 -9.65 -12.04 9.25
CA MET A 483 -9.92 -12.01 10.69
C MET A 483 -11.41 -12.29 10.98
N ILE A 484 -12.33 -11.66 10.26
CA ILE A 484 -13.78 -11.88 10.42
C ILE A 484 -14.19 -13.31 10.14
N VAL A 485 -13.80 -13.85 8.98
CA VAL A 485 -14.07 -15.24 8.60
C VAL A 485 -13.49 -16.20 9.64
N LYS A 486 -12.26 -15.98 10.09
CA LYS A 486 -11.60 -16.89 11.03
C LYS A 486 -12.24 -16.85 12.42
N SER A 487 -12.65 -15.69 12.91
CA SER A 487 -13.36 -15.52 14.19
C SER A 487 -14.69 -16.29 14.20
N PHE A 488 -15.56 -16.08 13.22
CA PHE A 488 -16.84 -16.79 13.16
C PHE A 488 -16.66 -18.29 12.89
N ARG A 489 -15.68 -18.68 12.07
CA ARG A 489 -15.39 -20.11 11.79
C ARG A 489 -14.87 -20.89 12.99
N LYS A 490 -14.17 -20.21 13.93
CA LYS A 490 -13.72 -20.78 15.22
C LYS A 490 -14.85 -20.99 16.21
N SER A 491 -15.90 -20.15 16.18
CA SER A 491 -16.99 -20.23 17.16
C SER A 491 -17.74 -21.56 17.12
N ARG A 492 -18.31 -21.99 18.25
CA ARG A 492 -19.11 -23.23 18.33
C ARG A 492 -20.53 -23.12 17.79
N SER A 493 -20.98 -21.94 17.38
CA SER A 493 -22.31 -21.76 16.76
C SER A 493 -22.31 -22.33 15.33
N PRO A 494 -23.10 -23.38 15.01
CA PRO A 494 -23.13 -23.95 13.66
C PRO A 494 -23.58 -22.92 12.61
N PHE A 495 -24.49 -22.03 12.99
CA PHE A 495 -24.91 -20.88 12.18
C PHE A 495 -23.72 -19.99 11.80
N LEU A 496 -22.89 -19.58 12.76
CA LEU A 496 -21.72 -18.74 12.48
C LEU A 496 -20.63 -19.47 11.71
N GLN A 497 -20.47 -20.78 11.91
CA GLN A 497 -19.55 -21.59 11.11
C GLN A 497 -19.96 -21.66 9.63
N ASN A 498 -21.25 -21.82 9.36
CA ASN A 498 -21.79 -21.79 8.00
C ASN A 498 -21.70 -20.38 7.38
N PHE A 499 -22.12 -19.34 8.12
CA PHE A 499 -22.02 -17.96 7.70
C PHE A 499 -20.57 -17.53 7.42
N ALA A 500 -19.59 -18.03 8.19
CA ALA A 500 -18.17 -17.80 7.93
C ALA A 500 -17.71 -18.44 6.61
N LEU A 501 -18.25 -19.62 6.26
CA LEU A 501 -17.98 -20.26 4.96
C LEU A 501 -18.60 -19.46 3.81
N GLU A 502 -19.82 -18.96 3.98
CA GLU A 502 -20.48 -18.08 3.00
C GLU A 502 -19.68 -16.78 2.79
N LEU A 503 -19.27 -16.10 3.86
CA LEU A 503 -18.39 -14.92 3.77
C LEU A 503 -17.05 -15.23 3.11
N ALA A 504 -16.44 -16.38 3.42
CA ALA A 504 -15.19 -16.80 2.79
C ALA A 504 -15.36 -17.02 1.29
N GLN A 505 -16.41 -17.75 0.88
CA GLN A 505 -16.73 -17.97 -0.53
C GLN A 505 -17.06 -16.66 -1.26
N LYS A 506 -17.79 -15.75 -0.60
CA LYS A 506 -18.10 -14.41 -1.11
C LYS A 506 -16.82 -13.62 -1.40
N TRP A 507 -15.93 -13.50 -0.41
CA TRP A 507 -14.64 -12.81 -0.56
C TRP A 507 -13.79 -13.43 -1.68
N VAL A 508 -13.57 -14.75 -1.63
CA VAL A 508 -12.74 -15.50 -2.58
C VAL A 508 -13.27 -15.38 -4.01
N LYS A 509 -14.58 -15.58 -4.25
CA LYS A 509 -15.18 -15.47 -5.59
C LYS A 509 -15.16 -14.03 -6.11
N SER A 510 -15.37 -13.04 -5.25
CA SER A 510 -15.27 -11.62 -5.62
C SER A 510 -13.85 -11.24 -6.03
N ASN A 511 -12.83 -11.64 -5.25
CA ASN A 511 -11.43 -11.45 -5.58
C ASN A 511 -11.06 -12.17 -6.89
N TYR A 512 -11.55 -13.40 -7.11
CA TYR A 512 -11.33 -14.16 -8.35
C TYR A 512 -11.93 -13.47 -9.58
N ARG A 513 -13.14 -12.91 -9.47
CA ARG A 513 -13.77 -12.11 -10.53
C ARG A 513 -12.94 -10.86 -10.87
N VAL A 514 -12.39 -10.16 -9.88
CA VAL A 514 -11.49 -9.02 -10.11
C VAL A 514 -10.22 -9.48 -10.81
N TYR A 515 -9.59 -10.55 -10.32
CA TYR A 515 -8.39 -11.13 -10.92
C TYR A 515 -8.61 -11.52 -12.39
N ASN A 516 -9.70 -12.21 -12.73
CA ASN A 516 -10.05 -12.54 -14.13
C ASN A 516 -10.38 -11.31 -14.99
N ALA A 517 -10.79 -10.20 -14.38
CA ALA A 517 -11.06 -8.94 -15.07
C ALA A 517 -9.78 -8.13 -15.33
N THR A 518 -8.84 -8.09 -14.39
CA THR A 518 -7.68 -7.18 -14.41
C THR A 518 -6.32 -7.86 -14.57
N GLY A 519 -6.23 -9.18 -14.36
CA GLY A 519 -4.99 -9.96 -14.32
C GLY A 519 -4.24 -9.95 -12.97
N TYR A 520 -4.78 -9.28 -11.94
CA TYR A 520 -4.02 -8.92 -10.73
C TYR A 520 -4.78 -9.15 -9.44
N MET A 521 -4.05 -9.45 -8.37
CA MET A 521 -4.49 -9.22 -7.00
C MET A 521 -4.27 -7.75 -6.63
N TRP A 522 -5.17 -7.20 -5.84
CA TRP A 522 -5.11 -5.81 -5.40
C TRP A 522 -5.05 -5.72 -3.87
N GLU A 523 -4.43 -4.64 -3.41
CA GLU A 523 -4.28 -4.24 -2.00
C GLU A 523 -5.64 -4.17 -1.27
N LYS A 524 -6.62 -3.50 -1.89
CA LYS A 524 -7.95 -3.21 -1.35
C LYS A 524 -9.01 -3.24 -2.47
N TYR A 525 -10.26 -3.50 -2.11
CA TYR A 525 -11.36 -3.67 -3.06
C TYR A 525 -12.55 -2.78 -2.69
N ASP A 526 -13.13 -2.10 -3.69
CA ASP A 526 -14.45 -1.47 -3.57
C ASP A 526 -15.51 -2.56 -3.65
N ILE A 527 -16.22 -2.78 -2.54
CA ILE A 527 -17.21 -3.86 -2.40
C ILE A 527 -18.62 -3.50 -2.86
N CYS A 528 -18.87 -2.25 -3.24
CA CYS A 528 -20.18 -1.74 -3.64
C CYS A 528 -20.49 -2.02 -5.11
N LYS A 529 -19.46 -2.18 -5.94
CA LYS A 529 -19.62 -2.51 -7.37
C LYS A 529 -19.85 -4.01 -7.57
N GLU A 530 -20.58 -4.39 -8.62
CA GLU A 530 -20.73 -5.79 -9.06
C GLU A 530 -20.33 -5.94 -10.55
N PRO A 531 -19.27 -6.72 -10.88
CA PRO A 531 -18.31 -7.28 -9.94
C PRO A 531 -17.56 -6.18 -9.17
N PRO A 532 -17.05 -6.48 -7.96
CA PRO A 532 -16.16 -5.58 -7.22
C PRO A 532 -14.97 -5.15 -8.09
N CYS A 533 -14.39 -4.00 -7.77
CA CYS A 533 -13.23 -3.47 -8.48
C CYS A 533 -12.09 -3.13 -7.50
N PRO A 534 -10.90 -2.75 -8.00
CA PRO A 534 -9.85 -2.19 -7.15
C PRO A 534 -10.39 -0.99 -6.37
N GLY A 535 -10.06 -0.91 -5.08
CA GLY A 535 -10.48 0.19 -4.23
C GLY A 535 -9.69 1.49 -4.50
N GLU A 536 -10.18 2.60 -3.96
CA GLU A 536 -9.63 3.94 -4.17
C GLU A 536 -9.41 4.68 -2.83
N GLY A 537 -9.02 5.95 -2.87
CA GLY A 537 -8.80 6.78 -1.68
C GLY A 537 -7.46 6.53 -0.95
N GLY A 538 -7.13 7.41 0.00
CA GLY A 538 -5.82 7.47 0.66
C GLY A 538 -4.81 8.41 -0.01
N GLU A 539 -3.56 8.40 0.46
CA GLU A 539 -2.49 9.31 0.00
C GLU A 539 -1.86 8.92 -1.35
N TYR A 540 -2.08 7.67 -1.81
CA TYR A 540 -1.48 7.10 -3.01
C TYR A 540 -2.48 6.25 -3.80
N ILE A 541 -2.19 6.03 -5.10
CA ILE A 541 -2.97 5.15 -5.96
C ILE A 541 -2.91 3.69 -5.49
N VAL A 542 -3.97 2.92 -5.73
CA VAL A 542 -4.02 1.49 -5.36
C VAL A 542 -2.93 0.68 -6.08
N GLN A 543 -2.22 -0.17 -5.34
CA GLN A 543 -1.02 -0.85 -5.82
C GLN A 543 -1.30 -2.13 -6.65
N LYS A 544 -0.33 -2.52 -7.49
CA LYS A 544 -0.39 -3.62 -8.48
C LYS A 544 0.92 -4.44 -8.53
N GLY A 545 0.89 -5.53 -9.31
CA GLY A 545 1.98 -5.90 -10.23
C GLY A 545 1.60 -7.06 -11.17
N PHE A 546 2.00 -7.19 -12.45
CA PHE A 546 2.70 -6.32 -13.46
C PHE A 546 2.43 -6.86 -14.92
N GLY A 547 2.67 -6.22 -16.09
CA GLY A 547 3.48 -5.04 -16.49
C GLY A 547 3.26 -4.52 -17.95
N LEU A 548 4.27 -4.64 -18.84
CA LEU A 548 4.42 -4.16 -20.27
C LEU A 548 3.82 -5.11 -21.34
N SER A 549 3.39 -4.61 -22.50
CA SER A 549 2.76 -5.46 -23.57
C SER A 549 3.74 -5.96 -24.66
N ASN A 550 4.65 -5.11 -25.16
CA ASN A 550 5.72 -5.45 -26.12
C ASN A 550 5.33 -5.89 -27.55
N ASP A 551 4.11 -6.40 -27.79
CA ASP A 551 3.53 -6.64 -29.14
C ASP A 551 2.12 -6.03 -29.23
N LEU A 552 2.01 -4.73 -28.92
CA LEU A 552 0.73 -4.02 -29.00
C LEU A 552 0.36 -3.75 -30.47
N LYS A 553 -0.62 -4.50 -30.99
CA LYS A 553 -1.12 -4.43 -32.37
C LYS A 553 -2.64 -4.73 -32.42
N PRO A 554 -3.36 -4.42 -33.51
CA PRO A 554 -4.79 -4.69 -33.62
C PRO A 554 -5.18 -6.16 -33.35
N ASP A 555 -4.42 -7.14 -33.83
CA ASP A 555 -4.69 -8.58 -33.58
C ASP A 555 -4.64 -8.95 -32.09
N ASN A 556 -3.85 -8.21 -31.30
CA ASN A 556 -3.71 -8.38 -29.87
C ASN A 556 -4.66 -7.45 -29.08
N ILE A 557 -5.60 -6.78 -29.76
CA ILE A 557 -6.64 -5.94 -29.14
C ILE A 557 -7.99 -6.61 -29.36
N LEU A 558 -8.43 -7.34 -28.34
CA LEU A 558 -9.64 -8.16 -28.36
C LEU A 558 -10.85 -7.35 -27.88
N LEU A 559 -12.00 -7.54 -28.56
CA LEU A 559 -13.29 -7.02 -28.13
C LEU A 559 -14.11 -8.13 -27.46
N THR A 560 -14.66 -7.86 -26.27
CA THR A 560 -15.67 -8.74 -25.68
C THR A 560 -17.01 -8.61 -26.40
N SER A 561 -17.92 -9.57 -26.19
CA SER A 561 -19.34 -9.47 -26.60
C SER A 561 -20.08 -8.26 -26.02
N THR A 562 -19.49 -7.59 -25.02
CA THR A 562 -19.96 -6.34 -24.41
C THR A 562 -19.20 -5.10 -24.89
N CYS A 563 -18.52 -5.20 -26.05
CA CYS A 563 -17.71 -4.15 -26.67
C CYS A 563 -16.62 -3.56 -25.76
N ARG A 564 -16.12 -4.32 -24.77
CA ARG A 564 -14.97 -3.90 -23.94
C ARG A 564 -13.68 -4.33 -24.60
N VAL A 565 -12.75 -3.38 -24.71
CA VAL A 565 -11.39 -3.62 -25.20
C VAL A 565 -10.56 -4.35 -24.15
N LYS A 566 -9.83 -5.39 -24.56
CA LYS A 566 -8.81 -6.10 -23.78
C LYS A 566 -7.54 -6.27 -24.62
N ILE A 567 -6.38 -6.27 -23.96
CA ILE A 567 -5.12 -6.64 -24.60
C ILE A 567 -4.92 -8.16 -24.42
N GLY A 568 -4.60 -8.86 -25.51
CA GLY A 568 -4.26 -10.27 -25.59
C GLY A 568 -2.78 -10.51 -25.88
N ASP A 569 -2.42 -11.77 -26.09
CA ASP A 569 -1.06 -12.27 -26.39
C ASP A 569 0.09 -11.56 -25.65
N LEU A 570 0.14 -11.83 -24.34
CA LEU A 570 1.22 -11.35 -23.46
C LEU A 570 2.49 -12.24 -23.55
N GLY A 571 2.69 -12.98 -24.65
CA GLY A 571 3.82 -13.91 -24.81
C GLY A 571 5.20 -13.24 -24.85
N LEU A 572 5.25 -11.94 -25.18
CA LEU A 572 6.45 -11.12 -25.25
C LEU A 572 6.51 -10.02 -24.16
N SER A 573 5.54 -10.03 -23.25
CA SER A 573 5.34 -9.06 -22.17
C SER A 573 6.38 -9.18 -21.04
N TYR A 574 6.63 -8.07 -20.34
CA TYR A 574 7.58 -8.03 -19.21
C TYR A 574 7.00 -7.38 -17.96
N VAL A 575 7.38 -7.93 -16.81
CA VAL A 575 7.03 -7.45 -15.47
C VAL A 575 7.75 -6.12 -15.19
N LEU A 576 6.99 -5.03 -15.03
CA LEU A 576 7.49 -3.68 -14.71
C LEU A 576 7.98 -3.56 -13.27
N GLY A 577 9.14 -4.16 -12.96
CA GLY A 577 9.71 -4.13 -11.61
C GLY A 577 11.06 -4.81 -11.46
N THR A 578 11.40 -5.75 -12.35
CA THR A 578 12.79 -6.18 -12.56
C THR A 578 13.61 -4.99 -13.07
N SER A 579 14.88 -4.85 -12.64
CA SER A 579 15.78 -3.73 -12.99
C SER A 579 15.58 -3.20 -14.41
N TYR A 580 15.37 -1.87 -14.59
CA TYR A 580 15.08 -1.24 -15.89
C TYR A 580 16.31 -1.26 -16.81
N LYS A 581 16.64 -2.44 -17.32
CA LYS A 581 17.51 -2.62 -18.48
C LYS A 581 16.65 -2.48 -19.71
N THR A 582 16.76 -1.32 -20.31
CA THR A 582 16.45 -1.05 -21.71
C THR A 582 16.80 -2.26 -22.60
N GLN A 583 15.82 -2.76 -23.34
CA GLN A 583 16.01 -3.97 -24.15
C GLN A 583 16.80 -3.66 -25.42
N LYS A 584 17.57 -4.63 -25.92
CA LYS A 584 18.37 -4.51 -27.17
C LYS A 584 17.92 -5.44 -28.30
N TYR A 585 17.07 -6.42 -28.01
CA TYR A 585 16.63 -7.42 -28.99
C TYR A 585 15.32 -6.99 -29.66
N VAL A 586 15.24 -7.08 -30.99
CA VAL A 586 13.99 -6.81 -31.72
C VAL A 586 12.99 -7.95 -31.45
N CYS A 587 11.82 -7.62 -30.91
CA CYS A 587 10.74 -8.59 -30.66
C CYS A 587 9.36 -8.01 -31.04
N GLY A 588 8.39 -8.88 -31.31
CA GLY A 588 7.05 -8.48 -31.73
C GLY A 588 6.97 -8.07 -33.20
N THR A 589 5.85 -7.48 -33.57
CA THR A 589 5.45 -7.26 -34.96
C THR A 589 6.11 -5.98 -35.51
N LEU A 590 6.98 -6.14 -36.52
CA LEU A 590 7.84 -5.06 -37.02
C LEU A 590 7.08 -3.81 -37.48
N HIS A 591 5.88 -3.94 -38.04
CA HIS A 591 5.07 -2.80 -38.49
C HIS A 591 4.57 -1.87 -37.36
N TYR A 592 4.59 -2.33 -36.10
CA TYR A 592 4.22 -1.54 -34.91
C TYR A 592 5.42 -1.25 -34.00
N SER A 593 6.61 -1.71 -34.38
CA SER A 593 7.83 -1.52 -33.60
C SER A 593 8.37 -0.09 -33.77
N SER A 594 8.91 0.47 -32.69
CA SER A 594 9.44 1.84 -32.67
C SER A 594 10.82 1.97 -33.31
N PRO A 595 11.26 3.20 -33.67
CA PRO A 595 12.57 3.43 -34.27
C PRO A 595 13.73 2.94 -33.41
N GLU A 596 13.67 3.14 -32.09
CA GLU A 596 14.68 2.64 -31.17
C GLU A 596 14.68 1.09 -31.11
N LYS A 597 13.49 0.47 -31.08
CA LYS A 597 13.33 -0.98 -31.03
C LYS A 597 13.79 -1.69 -32.31
N ILE A 598 13.52 -1.10 -33.49
CA ILE A 598 13.93 -1.64 -34.79
C ILE A 598 15.45 -1.51 -35.03
N ASN A 599 16.08 -0.46 -34.51
CA ASN A 599 17.51 -0.20 -34.65
C ASN A 599 18.37 -0.87 -33.57
N GLU A 600 17.82 -1.86 -32.85
CA GLU A 600 18.51 -2.62 -31.79
C GLU A 600 19.10 -1.72 -30.70
N ARG A 601 18.46 -0.56 -30.50
CA ARG A 601 18.79 0.39 -29.45
C ARG A 601 17.97 0.10 -28.21
N GLU A 602 18.49 0.62 -27.11
CA GLU A 602 17.86 0.61 -25.80
C GLU A 602 16.46 1.25 -25.82
N TYR A 603 15.42 0.43 -25.59
CA TYR A 603 14.01 0.85 -25.62
C TYR A 603 13.25 0.61 -24.30
N GLY A 604 12.14 1.33 -24.14
CA GLY A 604 11.35 1.42 -22.89
C GLY A 604 9.83 1.52 -23.11
N LEU A 605 9.11 2.01 -22.10
CA LEU A 605 7.64 2.21 -22.10
C LEU A 605 7.13 3.05 -23.28
N GLU A 606 7.97 3.96 -23.77
CA GLU A 606 7.73 4.84 -24.91
C GLU A 606 7.54 4.05 -26.23
N SER A 607 8.00 2.80 -26.29
CA SER A 607 7.78 1.90 -27.44
C SER A 607 6.33 1.44 -27.55
N ASP A 608 5.64 1.16 -26.44
CA ASP A 608 4.21 0.79 -26.46
C ASP A 608 3.36 2.02 -26.85
N VAL A 609 3.82 3.25 -26.56
CA VAL A 609 3.17 4.50 -27.02
C VAL A 609 3.32 4.70 -28.53
N TRP A 610 4.47 4.37 -29.11
CA TRP A 610 4.64 4.37 -30.57
C TRP A 610 3.67 3.38 -31.23
N ALA A 611 3.59 2.15 -30.69
CA ALA A 611 2.66 1.13 -31.18
C ALA A 611 1.19 1.59 -31.10
N LEU A 612 0.80 2.24 -30.00
CA LEU A 612 -0.51 2.92 -29.87
C LEU A 612 -0.72 4.00 -30.94
N GLY A 613 0.32 4.78 -31.28
CA GLY A 613 0.29 5.74 -32.38
C GLY A 613 0.04 5.08 -33.74
N CYS A 614 0.67 3.93 -34.00
CA CYS A 614 0.46 3.14 -35.21
C CYS A 614 -0.98 2.61 -35.30
N ILE A 615 -1.52 2.08 -34.19
CA ILE A 615 -2.91 1.61 -34.12
C ILE A 615 -3.90 2.76 -34.32
N ALA A 616 -3.68 3.92 -33.69
CA ALA A 616 -4.54 5.09 -33.84
C ALA A 616 -4.51 5.64 -35.27
N PHE A 617 -3.35 5.62 -35.94
CA PHE A 617 -3.25 5.92 -37.37
C PHE A 617 -4.03 4.91 -38.21
N GLU A 618 -3.89 3.62 -37.95
CA GLU A 618 -4.55 2.55 -38.70
C GLU A 618 -6.07 2.57 -38.55
N MET A 619 -6.59 2.94 -37.37
CA MET A 619 -8.02 3.19 -37.18
C MET A 619 -8.55 4.37 -38.02
N CYS A 620 -7.68 5.28 -38.47
CA CYS A 620 -8.04 6.38 -39.38
C CYS A 620 -7.81 6.03 -40.86
N ALA A 621 -6.72 5.34 -41.18
CA ALA A 621 -6.32 5.04 -42.57
C ALA A 621 -6.83 3.70 -43.10
N PHE A 622 -7.33 2.82 -42.23
CA PHE A 622 -7.59 1.39 -42.48
C PHE A 622 -6.36 0.59 -42.96
N VAL A 623 -5.17 1.14 -42.73
CA VAL A 623 -3.88 0.52 -43.04
C VAL A 623 -2.82 1.04 -42.07
N SER A 624 -1.97 0.14 -41.55
CA SER A 624 -0.82 0.51 -40.72
C SER A 624 0.09 1.54 -41.42
N PRO A 625 0.64 2.54 -40.71
CA PRO A 625 1.44 3.63 -41.30
C PRO A 625 2.65 3.15 -42.11
N PHE A 626 3.13 1.93 -41.84
CA PHE A 626 4.30 1.33 -42.48
C PHE A 626 3.99 0.04 -43.27
N ALA A 627 2.72 -0.23 -43.63
CA ALA A 627 2.30 -1.51 -44.24
C ALA A 627 2.70 -1.70 -45.72
N GLY A 628 3.19 -0.65 -46.40
CA GLY A 628 3.45 -0.66 -47.84
C GLY A 628 4.62 -1.56 -48.31
N GLU A 629 5.39 -2.14 -47.39
CA GLU A 629 6.64 -2.88 -47.67
C GLU A 629 6.59 -4.33 -47.14
N LYS A 630 5.51 -5.07 -47.43
CA LYS A 630 5.23 -6.39 -46.82
C LYS A 630 6.31 -7.48 -47.02
N THR A 631 7.29 -7.25 -47.91
CA THR A 631 8.36 -8.21 -48.25
C THR A 631 9.78 -7.66 -48.13
N ASN A 632 9.98 -6.37 -47.80
CA ASN A 632 11.31 -5.77 -47.71
C ASN A 632 11.57 -5.16 -46.32
N ILE A 633 12.18 -5.97 -45.44
CA ILE A 633 12.53 -5.57 -44.06
C ILE A 633 13.47 -4.36 -44.03
N TYR A 634 14.40 -4.22 -44.98
CA TYR A 634 15.32 -3.08 -45.02
C TYR A 634 14.59 -1.77 -45.37
N ALA A 635 13.66 -1.80 -46.31
CA ALA A 635 12.82 -0.65 -46.66
C ALA A 635 11.91 -0.25 -45.48
N LEU A 636 11.34 -1.23 -44.78
CA LEU A 636 10.56 -1.02 -43.55
C LEU A 636 11.41 -0.40 -42.44
N LYS A 637 12.59 -0.98 -42.13
CA LYS A 637 13.51 -0.45 -41.12
C LYS A 637 13.88 1.01 -41.42
N LYS A 638 14.14 1.34 -42.68
CA LYS A 638 14.44 2.71 -43.13
C LYS A 638 13.26 3.67 -42.89
N LYS A 639 12.05 3.34 -43.38
CA LYS A 639 10.85 4.19 -43.22
C LYS A 639 10.50 4.46 -41.76
N VAL A 640 10.57 3.46 -40.88
CA VAL A 640 10.34 3.65 -39.44
C VAL A 640 11.42 4.54 -38.82
N SER A 641 12.70 4.32 -39.18
CA SER A 641 13.83 5.12 -38.65
C SER A 641 13.79 6.59 -39.08
N GLU A 642 13.30 6.86 -40.28
CA GLU A 642 13.15 8.21 -40.85
C GLU A 642 11.78 8.84 -40.50
N GLY A 643 10.84 8.07 -39.93
CA GLY A 643 9.50 8.55 -39.54
C GLY A 643 8.58 8.80 -40.73
N ILE A 644 8.82 8.11 -41.86
CA ILE A 644 8.12 8.34 -43.13
C ILE A 644 6.90 7.43 -43.24
N TYR A 645 5.72 8.03 -43.11
CA TYR A 645 4.41 7.41 -43.35
C TYR A 645 3.48 8.41 -44.08
N PRO A 646 2.42 7.93 -44.76
CA PRO A 646 1.50 8.82 -45.48
C PRO A 646 0.77 9.79 -44.52
N PRO A 647 0.57 11.07 -44.89
CA PRO A 647 -0.22 11.99 -44.07
C PRO A 647 -1.70 11.61 -44.09
N LEU A 648 -2.37 11.71 -42.94
CA LEU A 648 -3.84 11.60 -42.85
C LEU A 648 -4.50 12.84 -43.47
N PRO A 649 -5.66 12.72 -44.16
CA PRO A 649 -6.37 13.87 -44.73
C PRO A 649 -6.81 14.88 -43.65
N THR A 650 -6.25 16.09 -43.71
CA THR A 650 -6.52 17.18 -42.75
C THR A 650 -7.96 17.72 -42.83
N GLU A 651 -8.64 17.49 -43.94
CA GLU A 651 -10.05 17.85 -44.15
C GLU A 651 -11.01 16.88 -43.40
N CYS A 652 -10.57 15.65 -43.13
CA CYS A 652 -11.41 14.59 -42.59
C CYS A 652 -11.24 14.38 -41.07
N TYR A 653 -10.06 14.72 -40.53
CA TYR A 653 -9.70 14.43 -39.14
C TYR A 653 -9.41 15.69 -38.34
N SER A 654 -9.82 15.70 -37.06
CA SER A 654 -9.66 16.87 -36.20
C SER A 654 -8.17 17.15 -35.89
N LYS A 655 -7.84 18.41 -35.59
CA LYS A 655 -6.47 18.81 -35.25
C LYS A 655 -5.95 18.08 -34.01
N GLU A 656 -6.84 17.72 -33.09
CA GLU A 656 -6.53 17.02 -31.85
C GLU A 656 -6.11 15.57 -32.09
N ILE A 657 -6.83 14.81 -32.94
CA ILE A 657 -6.46 13.41 -33.25
C ILE A 657 -5.17 13.36 -34.09
N LEU A 658 -5.02 14.28 -35.05
CA LEU A 658 -3.77 14.43 -35.83
C LEU A 658 -2.59 14.77 -34.93
N PHE A 659 -2.75 15.71 -34.00
CA PHE A 659 -1.72 16.07 -33.02
C PHE A 659 -1.36 14.90 -32.10
N PHE A 660 -2.35 14.13 -31.65
CA PHE A 660 -2.12 12.95 -30.81
C PHE A 660 -1.33 11.85 -31.53
N ILE A 661 -1.72 11.49 -32.76
CA ILE A 661 -1.01 10.51 -33.58
C ILE A 661 0.43 10.96 -33.84
N ASN A 662 0.64 12.22 -34.24
CA ASN A 662 1.98 12.78 -34.48
C ASN A 662 2.83 12.83 -33.20
N SER A 663 2.22 13.07 -32.03
CA SER A 663 2.92 13.05 -30.74
C SER A 663 3.37 11.63 -30.37
N CYS A 664 2.52 10.63 -30.57
CA CYS A 664 2.86 9.21 -30.35
C CYS A 664 3.92 8.70 -31.33
N LEU A 665 3.87 9.14 -32.60
CA LEU A 665 4.81 8.79 -33.66
C LEU A 665 6.04 9.71 -33.72
N SER A 666 6.43 10.32 -32.59
CA SER A 666 7.67 11.08 -32.49
C SER A 666 8.90 10.17 -32.52
N LEU A 667 9.87 10.47 -33.39
CA LEU A 667 11.12 9.70 -33.54
C LEU A 667 11.95 9.62 -32.25
N LYS A 668 11.90 10.69 -31.44
CA LYS A 668 12.54 10.76 -30.13
C LYS A 668 11.58 10.20 -29.05
N PRO A 669 11.92 9.12 -28.33
CA PRO A 669 11.08 8.54 -27.29
C PRO A 669 10.64 9.57 -26.24
N GLU A 670 11.54 10.46 -25.83
CA GLU A 670 11.32 11.48 -24.80
C GLU A 670 10.31 12.58 -25.20
N ASN A 671 9.99 12.67 -26.49
CA ASN A 671 8.97 13.60 -27.00
C ASN A 671 7.56 12.98 -27.06
N ARG A 672 7.44 11.65 -26.87
CA ARG A 672 6.14 10.96 -26.88
C ARG A 672 5.38 11.24 -25.58
N PRO A 673 4.04 11.31 -25.61
CA PRO A 673 3.25 11.41 -24.38
C PRO A 673 3.42 10.14 -23.54
N THR A 674 3.37 10.24 -22.22
CA THR A 674 3.27 9.03 -21.39
C THR A 674 1.94 8.32 -21.65
N ALA A 675 1.86 7.01 -21.39
CA ALA A 675 0.59 6.26 -21.54
C ALA A 675 -0.58 6.90 -20.75
N GLN A 676 -0.31 7.53 -19.61
CA GLN A 676 -1.30 8.27 -18.82
C GLN A 676 -1.74 9.57 -19.51
N MET A 677 -0.82 10.30 -20.15
CA MET A 677 -1.14 11.49 -20.96
C MET A 677 -1.94 11.09 -22.20
N ALA A 678 -1.57 10.00 -22.86
CA ALA A 678 -2.30 9.44 -24.00
C ALA A 678 -3.74 9.05 -23.63
N HIS A 679 -3.93 8.36 -22.50
CA HIS A 679 -5.25 8.04 -21.96
C HIS A 679 -6.09 9.30 -21.66
N LYS A 680 -5.50 10.34 -21.05
CA LYS A 680 -6.18 11.63 -20.81
C LYS A 680 -6.62 12.29 -22.12
N ALA A 681 -5.75 12.31 -23.15
CA ALA A 681 -6.07 12.86 -24.46
C ALA A 681 -7.23 12.09 -25.14
N ALA A 682 -7.15 10.75 -25.16
CA ALA A 682 -8.19 9.89 -25.71
C ALA A 682 -9.54 10.06 -24.98
N HIS A 683 -9.54 10.20 -23.66
CA HIS A 683 -10.76 10.45 -22.88
C HIS A 683 -11.38 11.82 -23.21
N ILE A 684 -10.57 12.87 -23.39
CA ILE A 684 -11.06 14.20 -23.82
C ILE A 684 -11.69 14.13 -25.22
N MET A 685 -11.07 13.41 -26.15
CA MET A 685 -11.62 13.17 -27.49
C MET A 685 -12.93 12.39 -27.44
N PHE A 686 -13.00 11.33 -26.63
CA PHE A 686 -14.23 10.57 -26.41
C PHE A 686 -15.37 11.44 -25.87
N LEU A 687 -15.12 12.26 -24.85
CA LEU A 687 -16.11 13.19 -24.31
C LEU A 687 -16.54 14.27 -25.33
N HIS A 688 -15.64 14.67 -26.25
CA HIS A 688 -16.00 15.56 -27.35
C HIS A 688 -16.91 14.84 -28.36
N PHE A 689 -16.57 13.61 -28.73
CA PHE A 689 -17.33 12.75 -29.63
C PHE A 689 -18.74 12.43 -29.09
N GLU A 690 -18.88 12.07 -27.80
CA GLU A 690 -20.18 11.89 -27.16
C GLU A 690 -21.02 13.17 -27.19
N LYS A 691 -20.43 14.33 -26.90
CA LYS A 691 -21.13 15.63 -26.99
C LYS A 691 -21.58 15.93 -28.43
N MET A 692 -20.78 15.56 -29.44
CA MET A 692 -21.16 15.68 -30.84
C MET A 692 -22.29 14.71 -31.22
N LEU A 693 -22.22 13.44 -30.82
CA LEU A 693 -23.29 12.45 -31.01
C LEU A 693 -24.60 12.90 -30.37
N LEU A 694 -24.57 13.37 -29.13
CA LEU A 694 -25.74 13.90 -28.42
C LEU A 694 -26.32 15.14 -29.12
N LYS A 695 -25.46 16.02 -29.67
CA LYS A 695 -25.89 17.19 -30.45
C LYS A 695 -26.49 16.79 -31.80
N TYR A 696 -25.93 15.77 -32.47
CA TYR A 696 -26.43 15.22 -33.73
C TYR A 696 -27.77 14.50 -33.54
N ASN A 697 -27.87 13.62 -32.55
CA ASN A 697 -29.12 12.93 -32.18
C ASN A 697 -30.22 13.93 -31.78
N ARG A 698 -29.90 14.99 -31.03
CA ARG A 698 -30.85 16.09 -30.75
C ARG A 698 -31.25 16.90 -31.99
N LYS A 699 -30.42 16.95 -33.03
CA LYS A 699 -30.75 17.61 -34.30
C LYS A 699 -31.68 16.72 -35.15
N MET A 700 -31.39 15.42 -35.22
CA MET A 700 -32.25 14.40 -35.85
C MET A 700 -33.61 14.30 -35.16
N LEU A 701 -33.67 14.36 -33.82
CA LEU A 701 -34.93 14.39 -33.06
C LEU A 701 -35.78 15.66 -33.27
N LYS A 702 -35.21 16.73 -33.86
CA LYS A 702 -35.96 17.95 -34.23
C LYS A 702 -36.46 17.94 -35.68
N SER A 703 -35.96 17.04 -36.52
CA SER A 703 -36.48 16.79 -37.88
C SER A 703 -37.37 15.54 -37.84
N ASN A 704 -38.69 15.72 -37.92
CA ASN A 704 -39.68 14.64 -37.77
C ASN A 704 -39.56 13.52 -38.83
N VAL A 705 -38.64 12.58 -38.60
CA VAL A 705 -38.62 11.24 -39.23
C VAL A 705 -38.28 10.22 -38.14
N LEU A 706 -39.26 9.94 -37.28
CA LEU A 706 -39.19 8.82 -36.35
C LEU A 706 -39.56 7.53 -37.09
N ASN A 707 -38.55 6.68 -37.33
CA ASN A 707 -38.78 5.25 -37.49
C ASN A 707 -37.76 4.50 -36.62
N ALA A 708 -38.25 3.57 -35.81
CA ALA A 708 -37.50 3.01 -34.69
C ALA A 708 -36.41 2.02 -35.16
N LYS A 709 -35.15 2.46 -35.20
CA LYS A 709 -33.97 1.58 -35.41
C LYS A 709 -32.60 2.16 -34.99
N SER A 710 -32.56 3.22 -34.18
CA SER A 710 -31.36 4.02 -33.92
C SER A 710 -30.54 3.69 -32.65
N SER A 711 -30.89 2.62 -31.92
CA SER A 711 -30.12 2.14 -30.74
C SER A 711 -29.13 1.01 -31.05
N LEU A 712 -28.87 0.71 -32.33
CA LEU A 712 -28.13 -0.51 -32.77
C LEU A 712 -27.05 -0.27 -33.84
N ILE A 713 -26.57 0.98 -33.99
CA ILE A 713 -25.67 1.36 -35.11
C ILE A 713 -24.20 0.95 -34.89
N PHE A 714 -23.76 0.64 -33.66
CA PHE A 714 -22.35 0.29 -33.39
C PHE A 714 -22.02 -1.22 -33.40
N CYS A 715 -23.01 -2.12 -33.48
CA CYS A 715 -22.76 -3.58 -33.50
C CYS A 715 -22.82 -4.23 -34.90
N ASN A 716 -23.33 -3.52 -35.93
CA ASN A 716 -23.55 -4.10 -37.26
C ASN A 716 -22.50 -3.68 -38.32
N PHE A 717 -21.39 -3.06 -37.91
CA PHE A 717 -20.26 -2.78 -38.80
C PHE A 717 -19.21 -3.91 -38.87
N PHE A 718 -19.36 -4.96 -38.04
CA PHE A 718 -18.48 -6.12 -38.01
C PHE A 718 -19.28 -7.42 -37.94
N ASN A 719 -19.82 -7.82 -39.09
CA ASN A 719 -20.06 -9.21 -39.46
C ASN A 719 -19.69 -9.35 -40.96
N PRO A 720 -19.22 -10.54 -41.39
CA PRO A 720 -18.25 -10.67 -42.48
C PRO A 720 -18.74 -10.26 -43.87
#